data_AF-A0A1X2GLQ1-F1
#
_entry.id   AF-A0A1X2GLQ1-F1
#
_cell.length_a   1.000
_cell.length_b   1.000
_cell.length_c   1.000
_cell.angle_alpha   90.00
_cell.angle_beta   90.00
_cell.angle_gamma   90.00
#
_symmetry.space_group_name_H-M   'P 1'
#
loop_
_entity.id
_entity.type
_entity.pdbx_description
1 polymer ?
#
loop_
_entity_poly.entity_id
_entity_poly.type
_entity_poly.pdbx_seq_one_letter_code
_entity_poly.pdbx_strand_id
1 'polypeptide(L)'
;MSFTWLAQRGLVRSWQSHRILCRACYLITQHPSAKSKVLPPRSSSMPLPSVMSYSSALDAKRSPALIKLREELKHPPASPVTSRNAAVRRFEQRSFIKRRRIYRKNLSTVYEVIRKDLAQWRQLSSQDLLAIFDRLQPTLAIDHTTRLTSRNAQHVLEDLQHHTPLLFTSQHAKHLVTSYKENRQYTEAIELIAWCQQQSHVAVEDDLLELGVAVATKQHSTIPLARQWWDRMACKTDRATGYVLQGLVLKGDHEHAARWWQQHAKSTALGSSSQGSHAPTTSPMAFVSDGLEWMLQEAVAKLDFSEALYSYELQCGFFVNHQPALQDQQIIQPFGSLSNFLKRAMAEEGTAKTLKVLFDVATELGHNTGKAMIGHRLFQLFMADKNVRRSVNFFMDHQDLIGNKTLLLQLLDSTCRAKYATDAYRLYQEVCQRYPEALDLRRYSRVMQVLLRARMPDLADQVYKDATTNQVMTTHQSRENVLAFFYTVYALCSQTGNIALFETTAAMQRAAGFPILSHRSLTCLMSAFLRSGKIKEAKAVFDHLAFSTSSSDMVSKLPSAAKRSRSPPPRENTGHLDWLDEQGDVDLDPRQEQVTDGVDVVDFNVLIRGIIMEHGSQQETQERVLAVLRHMSMVGVASDKATLRTLMDVYAQDSMDGVMEDELSDQLLGDPSATTHDHVWLNNLKLTRLIYGGINTSPRSRQPQSIEKNVFQAARIFLSNSRRQLFPSLQADTFIQANIMTYTLLIEALSRHPRHHAIQRQVFAHMRENGKLPTMDLYQLMIRSNLYRGRFQDAKDTMALLCQDYHLATPPPAIHAHYLSYLIELNKSAYAKNWVEQMRLNEMDLKHPPLTRILSKLD
;
A
#
# COMPACT_ATOMS: atom_id res chain seq x y z
N MET A 1 -11.46 -46.78 4.15
CA MET A 1 -12.87 -46.99 3.73
C MET A 1 -13.70 -45.98 4.52
N SER A 2 -14.39 -44.99 3.98
CA SER A 2 -14.82 -44.69 2.61
C SER A 2 -15.19 -43.20 2.60
N PHE A 3 -14.62 -42.42 1.67
CA PHE A 3 -14.97 -41.01 1.48
C PHE A 3 -16.01 -40.92 0.37
N THR A 4 -17.26 -40.67 0.74
CA THR A 4 -18.35 -40.33 -0.16
C THR A 4 -19.17 -39.21 0.48
N TRP A 5 -18.85 -37.97 0.16
CA TRP A 5 -19.84 -36.91 -0.10
C TRP A 5 -19.15 -35.57 -0.39
N LEU A 6 -19.19 -35.12 -1.65
CA LEU A 6 -19.42 -33.72 -2.03
C LEU A 6 -19.39 -33.62 -3.55
N ALA A 7 -20.55 -33.82 -4.15
CA ALA A 7 -20.88 -33.34 -5.49
C ALA A 7 -22.17 -32.53 -5.36
N GLN A 8 -22.09 -31.22 -5.58
CA GLN A 8 -23.13 -30.43 -6.28
C GLN A 8 -22.74 -28.95 -6.33
N ARG A 9 -22.25 -28.51 -7.50
CA ARG A 9 -22.93 -27.53 -8.35
C ARG A 9 -22.08 -27.28 -9.60
N GLY A 10 -22.57 -27.79 -10.73
CA GLY A 10 -21.98 -27.57 -12.05
C GLY A 10 -22.64 -26.43 -12.82
N LEU A 11 -21.94 -26.00 -13.88
CA LEU A 11 -22.36 -25.53 -15.22
C LEU A 11 -21.15 -24.79 -15.81
N VAL A 12 -20.28 -25.41 -16.63
CA VAL A 12 -20.42 -25.81 -18.05
C VAL A 12 -20.70 -24.64 -19.00
N ARG A 13 -19.66 -24.25 -19.76
CA ARG A 13 -19.58 -23.78 -21.17
C ARG A 13 -18.15 -23.19 -21.31
N SER A 14 -17.27 -23.50 -22.26
CA SER A 14 -17.41 -24.00 -23.62
C SER A 14 -16.15 -24.76 -24.05
N TRP A 15 -16.33 -25.97 -24.59
CA TRP A 15 -15.38 -26.66 -25.47
C TRP A 15 -15.75 -26.33 -26.92
N GLN A 16 -14.81 -25.81 -27.71
CA GLN A 16 -14.74 -25.99 -29.17
C GLN A 16 -13.45 -25.34 -29.70
N SER A 17 -12.45 -26.15 -30.04
CA SER A 17 -11.51 -25.99 -31.18
C SER A 17 -10.28 -26.89 -31.00
N HIS A 18 -10.44 -28.20 -31.25
CA HIS A 18 -9.33 -29.14 -31.42
C HIS A 18 -9.65 -30.09 -32.58
N ARG A 19 -9.50 -29.59 -33.81
CA ARG A 19 -9.74 -30.39 -35.01
C ARG A 19 -8.98 -29.93 -36.26
N ILE A 20 -7.68 -29.68 -36.15
CA ILE A 20 -6.78 -29.59 -37.32
C ILE A 20 -5.39 -30.06 -36.89
N LEU A 21 -5.11 -31.38 -36.87
CA LEU A 21 -3.75 -31.96 -36.83
C LEU A 21 -3.78 -33.50 -36.90
N CYS A 22 -4.38 -34.08 -37.95
CA CYS A 22 -4.32 -35.53 -38.19
C CYS A 22 -4.39 -35.90 -39.68
N ARG A 23 -3.61 -35.23 -40.55
CA ARG A 23 -3.60 -35.60 -41.98
C ARG A 23 -2.27 -35.40 -42.73
N ALA A 24 -1.12 -35.55 -42.04
CA ALA A 24 0.19 -35.37 -42.68
C ALA A 24 1.28 -36.36 -42.19
N CYS A 25 0.93 -37.62 -41.89
CA CYS A 25 1.92 -38.65 -41.53
C CYS A 25 1.77 -39.96 -42.34
N TYR A 26 1.30 -39.89 -43.58
CA TYR A 26 1.30 -41.06 -44.45
C TYR A 26 1.67 -40.62 -45.85
N LEU A 27 2.97 -40.65 -46.15
CA LEU A 27 3.61 -40.84 -47.45
C LEU A 27 5.09 -40.39 -47.33
N ILE A 28 5.99 -41.38 -47.42
CA ILE A 28 7.40 -41.37 -47.86
C ILE A 28 8.19 -42.33 -46.94
N THR A 29 8.01 -43.61 -47.22
CA THR A 29 8.96 -44.68 -46.88
C THR A 29 9.16 -45.50 -48.15
N GLN A 30 10.09 -45.12 -49.03
CA GLN A 30 10.74 -46.05 -49.95
C GLN A 30 12.18 -45.58 -50.24
N HIS A 31 13.14 -46.37 -49.77
CA HIS A 31 14.51 -46.40 -50.26
C HIS A 31 14.53 -46.74 -51.77
N PRO A 32 15.59 -46.34 -52.47
CA PRO A 32 16.39 -47.40 -53.07
C PRO A 32 17.89 -47.23 -52.82
N SER A 33 18.52 -48.40 -52.73
CA SER A 33 19.94 -48.65 -52.68
C SER A 33 20.63 -48.23 -53.99
N ALA A 34 21.76 -47.54 -53.87
CA ALA A 34 22.72 -47.43 -54.96
C ALA A 34 24.14 -47.45 -54.39
N LYS A 35 24.83 -48.56 -54.65
CA LYS A 35 26.25 -48.78 -54.38
C LYS A 35 27.07 -47.76 -55.19
N SER A 36 27.94 -47.00 -54.53
CA SER A 36 28.98 -46.20 -55.18
C SER A 36 30.35 -46.69 -54.73
N LYS A 37 31.20 -46.95 -55.73
CA LYS A 37 32.51 -47.59 -55.65
C LYS A 37 33.53 -46.73 -54.90
N VAL A 38 34.35 -47.41 -54.11
CA VAL A 38 35.62 -46.93 -53.56
C VAL A 38 36.60 -46.66 -54.71
N LEU A 39 37.23 -45.48 -54.71
CA LEU A 39 38.44 -45.16 -55.47
C LEU A 39 39.54 -44.69 -54.49
N PRO A 40 40.81 -45.03 -54.72
CA PRO A 40 41.92 -44.82 -53.77
C PRO A 40 42.44 -43.38 -53.78
N PRO A 41 43.21 -42.97 -52.76
CA PRO A 41 43.72 -41.61 -52.65
C PRO A 41 44.84 -41.37 -53.66
N ARG A 42 44.73 -40.32 -54.47
CA ARG A 42 45.86 -39.78 -55.22
C ARG A 42 46.39 -38.55 -54.49
N SER A 43 47.56 -38.75 -53.88
CA SER A 43 48.52 -37.72 -53.52
C SER A 43 49.10 -37.10 -54.79
N SER A 44 48.89 -35.81 -54.99
CA SER A 44 49.78 -34.97 -55.80
C SER A 44 49.59 -33.52 -55.39
N SER A 45 50.52 -33.03 -54.58
CA SER A 45 50.77 -31.62 -54.34
C SER A 45 51.11 -30.92 -55.65
N MET A 46 50.27 -29.99 -56.07
CA MET A 46 50.58 -28.97 -57.07
C MET A 46 50.54 -27.61 -56.38
N PRO A 47 51.53 -26.73 -56.60
CA PRO A 47 51.58 -25.43 -55.97
C PRO A 47 50.46 -24.52 -56.52
N LEU A 48 49.78 -23.83 -55.61
CA LEU A 48 48.80 -22.79 -55.92
C LEU A 48 49.46 -21.71 -56.81
N PRO A 49 48.86 -21.31 -57.93
CA PRO A 49 49.33 -20.16 -58.66
C PRO A 49 49.04 -18.89 -57.86
N SER A 50 50.09 -18.09 -57.69
CA SER A 50 50.06 -16.71 -57.23
C SER A 50 48.91 -15.94 -57.88
N VAL A 51 47.95 -15.50 -57.07
CA VAL A 51 46.88 -14.60 -57.48
C VAL A 51 47.49 -13.21 -57.68
N MET A 52 47.95 -12.93 -58.90
CA MET A 52 48.19 -11.57 -59.34
C MET A 52 46.86 -10.82 -59.45
N SER A 53 46.84 -9.61 -58.90
CA SER A 53 45.71 -8.70 -58.82
C SER A 53 45.25 -8.20 -60.19
N TYR A 54 44.34 -8.94 -60.83
CA TYR A 54 43.51 -8.42 -61.92
C TYR A 54 42.37 -7.57 -61.34
N SER A 55 42.66 -6.32 -60.95
CA SER A 55 41.66 -5.43 -60.32
C SER A 55 41.08 -4.34 -61.24
N SER A 56 41.65 -4.05 -62.41
CA SER A 56 41.24 -2.83 -63.16
C SER A 56 40.46 -3.03 -64.46
N ALA A 57 40.27 -4.27 -64.97
CA ALA A 57 39.65 -4.48 -66.30
C ALA A 57 38.30 -5.24 -66.31
N LEU A 58 37.85 -5.80 -65.17
CA LEU A 58 36.55 -6.51 -65.05
C LEU A 58 35.41 -5.65 -64.49
N ASP A 59 35.67 -4.38 -64.19
CA ASP A 59 34.67 -3.48 -63.59
C ASP A 59 33.58 -3.01 -64.56
N ALA A 60 33.72 -3.26 -65.85
CA ALA A 60 32.79 -2.77 -66.88
C ALA A 60 31.46 -3.55 -67.01
N LYS A 61 31.24 -4.64 -66.25
CA LYS A 61 29.95 -5.37 -66.23
C LYS A 61 29.51 -5.78 -64.83
N ARG A 62 29.72 -4.94 -63.82
CA ARG A 62 29.12 -5.19 -62.50
C ARG A 62 27.60 -5.03 -62.60
N SER A 63 26.86 -6.01 -62.05
CA SER A 63 25.39 -5.96 -62.01
C SER A 63 24.93 -4.67 -61.32
N PRO A 64 23.91 -3.97 -61.86
CA PRO A 64 23.35 -2.78 -61.23
C PRO A 64 22.86 -3.04 -59.80
N ALA A 65 22.47 -4.29 -59.47
CA ALA A 65 22.08 -4.66 -58.11
C ALA A 65 23.27 -4.67 -57.13
N LEU A 66 24.46 -5.11 -57.55
CA LEU A 66 25.67 -5.12 -56.72
C LEU A 66 26.20 -3.69 -56.47
N ILE A 67 26.13 -2.83 -57.48
CA ILE A 67 26.49 -1.41 -57.34
C ILE A 67 25.55 -0.75 -56.33
N LYS A 68 24.24 -0.92 -56.53
CA LYS A 68 23.20 -0.40 -55.63
C LYS A 68 23.36 -0.90 -54.20
N LEU A 69 23.69 -2.18 -54.02
CA LEU A 69 23.94 -2.75 -52.69
C LEU A 69 25.11 -2.04 -51.99
N ARG A 70 26.25 -1.91 -52.68
CA ARG A 70 27.44 -1.28 -52.11
C ARG A 70 27.24 0.22 -51.83
N GLU A 71 26.44 0.90 -52.64
CA GLU A 71 26.01 2.29 -52.37
C GLU A 71 25.15 2.39 -51.10
N GLU A 72 24.14 1.54 -50.96
CA GLU A 72 23.28 1.50 -49.76
C GLU A 72 24.11 1.15 -48.50
N LEU A 73 25.11 0.27 -48.60
CA LEU A 73 25.98 -0.06 -47.46
C LEU A 73 26.90 1.11 -47.04
N LYS A 74 27.31 1.98 -47.98
CA LYS A 74 28.14 3.17 -47.71
C LYS A 74 27.38 4.30 -47.01
N HIS A 75 26.06 4.38 -47.18
CA HIS A 75 25.24 5.49 -46.69
C HIS A 75 24.19 5.05 -45.66
N PRO A 76 24.60 4.59 -44.47
CA PRO A 76 23.63 4.26 -43.43
C PRO A 76 22.92 5.52 -42.91
N PRO A 77 21.67 5.40 -42.45
CA PRO A 77 20.96 6.52 -41.82
C PRO A 77 21.75 7.01 -40.60
N ALA A 78 22.09 8.30 -40.57
CA ALA A 78 22.86 8.91 -39.50
C ALA A 78 22.21 8.67 -38.13
N SER A 79 23.01 8.32 -37.12
CA SER A 79 22.57 8.11 -35.74
C SER A 79 21.81 9.33 -35.21
N PRO A 80 20.78 9.14 -34.35
CA PRO A 80 20.02 10.25 -33.80
C PRO A 80 20.95 11.16 -32.99
N VAL A 81 20.84 12.47 -33.20
CA VAL A 81 21.56 13.46 -32.39
C VAL A 81 21.01 13.40 -30.97
N THR A 82 21.89 13.37 -29.97
CA THR A 82 21.50 13.34 -28.56
C THR A 82 20.99 14.71 -28.10
N SER A 83 19.74 15.03 -28.40
CA SER A 83 19.08 16.24 -27.89
C SER A 83 18.85 16.16 -26.38
N ARG A 84 19.16 17.24 -25.63
CA ARG A 84 18.87 17.37 -24.18
C ARG A 84 17.37 17.53 -23.90
N ASN A 85 16.56 17.94 -24.88
CA ASN A 85 15.13 18.14 -24.71
C ASN A 85 14.35 16.84 -24.95
N ALA A 86 13.58 16.39 -23.95
CA ALA A 86 12.83 15.13 -24.00
C ALA A 86 11.76 15.09 -25.11
N ALA A 87 11.15 16.23 -25.46
CA ALA A 87 10.14 16.31 -26.52
C ALA A 87 10.78 16.20 -27.91
N VAL A 88 11.87 16.93 -28.14
CA VAL A 88 12.67 16.88 -29.38
C VAL A 88 13.23 15.47 -29.58
N ARG A 89 13.75 14.86 -28.50
CA ARG A 89 14.24 13.47 -28.52
C ARG A 89 13.18 12.48 -28.98
N ARG A 90 11.93 12.59 -28.49
CA ARG A 90 10.83 11.71 -28.92
C ARG A 90 10.49 11.87 -30.40
N PHE A 91 10.48 13.10 -30.92
CA PHE A 91 10.19 13.36 -32.33
C PHE A 91 11.31 12.87 -33.27
N GLU A 92 12.56 13.19 -32.94
CA GLU A 92 13.75 12.75 -33.69
C GLU A 92 13.85 11.23 -33.72
N GLN A 93 13.58 10.57 -32.58
CA GLN A 93 13.53 9.12 -32.47
C GLN A 93 12.50 8.50 -33.41
N ARG A 94 11.28 9.05 -33.51
CA ARG A 94 10.26 8.58 -34.48
C ARG A 94 10.71 8.76 -35.94
N SER A 95 11.31 9.89 -36.29
CA SER A 95 11.80 10.14 -37.66
C SER A 95 12.96 9.20 -38.04
N PHE A 96 13.86 8.94 -37.08
CA PHE A 96 15.01 8.06 -37.26
C PHE A 96 14.57 6.62 -37.45
N ILE A 97 13.62 6.13 -36.63
CA ILE A 97 13.01 4.80 -36.81
C ILE A 97 12.40 4.66 -38.21
N LYS A 98 11.64 5.67 -38.68
CA LYS A 98 11.03 5.64 -40.02
C LYS A 98 12.08 5.55 -41.14
N ARG A 99 13.13 6.40 -41.10
CA ARG A 99 14.23 6.37 -42.09
C ARG A 99 14.96 5.02 -42.08
N ARG A 100 15.24 4.48 -40.90
CA ARG A 100 15.91 3.19 -40.75
C ARG A 100 15.08 2.02 -41.26
N ARG A 101 13.76 2.04 -41.08
CA ARG A 101 12.85 1.03 -41.65
C ARG A 101 12.84 1.05 -43.18
N ILE A 102 12.80 2.24 -43.79
CA ILE A 102 12.86 2.40 -45.25
C ILE A 102 14.20 1.87 -45.79
N TYR A 103 15.31 2.27 -45.15
CA TYR A 103 16.64 1.80 -45.49
C TYR A 103 16.74 0.26 -45.45
N ARG A 104 16.31 -0.38 -44.36
CA ARG A 104 16.33 -1.85 -44.25
C ARG A 104 15.42 -2.54 -45.27
N LYS A 105 14.27 -1.94 -45.59
CA LYS A 105 13.38 -2.46 -46.63
C LYS A 105 14.10 -2.44 -47.99
N ASN A 106 14.74 -1.33 -48.34
CA ASN A 106 15.51 -1.22 -49.57
C ASN A 106 16.67 -2.23 -49.61
N LEU A 107 17.46 -2.30 -48.53
CA LEU A 107 18.57 -3.24 -48.42
C LEU A 107 18.10 -4.69 -48.58
N SER A 108 16.98 -5.07 -47.93
CA SER A 108 16.37 -6.38 -48.07
C SER A 108 15.89 -6.67 -49.49
N THR A 109 15.33 -5.68 -50.20
CA THR A 109 14.91 -5.88 -51.60
C THR A 109 16.08 -6.09 -52.54
N VAL A 110 17.19 -5.38 -52.33
CA VAL A 110 18.41 -5.54 -53.15
C VAL A 110 19.06 -6.88 -52.85
N TYR A 111 19.11 -7.27 -51.57
CA TYR A 111 19.58 -8.58 -51.14
C TYR A 111 18.81 -9.72 -51.82
N GLU A 112 17.48 -9.69 -51.82
CA GLU A 112 16.64 -10.73 -52.45
C GLU A 112 16.84 -10.84 -53.98
N VAL A 113 17.19 -9.74 -54.65
CA VAL A 113 17.54 -9.77 -56.08
C VAL A 113 18.88 -10.47 -56.29
N ILE A 114 19.89 -10.16 -55.46
CA ILE A 114 21.22 -10.78 -55.55
C ILE A 114 21.17 -12.26 -55.15
N ARG A 115 20.39 -12.61 -54.12
CA ARG A 115 20.17 -13.98 -53.64
C ARG A 115 19.67 -14.91 -54.75
N LYS A 116 18.80 -14.41 -55.63
CA LYS A 116 18.24 -15.20 -56.74
C LYS A 116 19.21 -15.44 -57.90
N ASP A 117 20.28 -14.65 -57.99
CA ASP A 117 21.30 -14.78 -59.03
C ASP A 117 22.65 -15.23 -58.43
N LEU A 118 22.91 -16.55 -58.52
CA LEU A 118 24.13 -17.19 -58.04
C LEU A 118 25.42 -16.57 -58.60
N ALA A 119 25.39 -16.00 -59.81
CA ALA A 119 26.57 -15.36 -60.40
C ALA A 119 26.88 -14.02 -59.73
N GLN A 120 25.85 -13.29 -59.27
CA GLN A 120 26.02 -12.07 -58.49
C GLN A 120 26.36 -12.36 -57.04
N TRP A 121 25.75 -13.41 -56.45
CA TRP A 121 26.04 -13.86 -55.10
C TRP A 121 27.53 -14.15 -54.88
N ARG A 122 28.14 -14.89 -55.82
CA ARG A 122 29.57 -15.25 -55.76
C ARG A 122 30.52 -14.05 -55.84
N GLN A 123 30.04 -12.87 -56.23
CA GLN A 123 30.82 -11.63 -56.28
C GLN A 123 30.82 -10.87 -54.94
N LEU A 124 29.99 -11.29 -53.97
CA LEU A 124 29.97 -10.71 -52.63
C LEU A 124 31.15 -11.21 -51.80
N SER A 125 31.83 -10.27 -51.14
CA SER A 125 32.85 -10.61 -50.16
C SER A 125 32.21 -11.01 -48.82
N SER A 126 32.97 -11.73 -47.99
CA SER A 126 32.58 -12.01 -46.58
C SER A 126 32.25 -10.72 -45.81
N GLN A 127 33.00 -9.64 -46.05
CA GLN A 127 32.74 -8.32 -45.44
C GLN A 127 31.44 -7.68 -45.95
N ASP A 128 31.11 -7.81 -47.24
CA ASP A 128 29.85 -7.31 -47.79
C ASP A 128 28.66 -7.99 -47.08
N LEU A 129 28.75 -9.30 -46.85
CA LEU A 129 27.70 -10.10 -46.20
C LEU A 129 27.54 -9.76 -44.70
N LEU A 130 28.64 -9.59 -43.97
CA LEU A 130 28.61 -9.07 -42.59
C LEU A 130 27.98 -7.69 -42.51
N ALA A 131 28.35 -6.79 -43.43
CA ALA A 131 27.77 -5.46 -43.49
C ALA A 131 26.26 -5.52 -43.76
N ILE A 132 25.78 -6.43 -44.62
CA ILE A 132 24.34 -6.63 -44.82
C ILE A 132 23.68 -7.13 -43.54
N PHE A 133 24.26 -8.14 -42.89
CA PHE A 133 23.76 -8.70 -41.63
C PHE A 133 23.62 -7.62 -40.54
N ASP A 134 24.70 -6.89 -40.25
CA ASP A 134 24.74 -5.85 -39.20
C ASP A 134 23.71 -4.73 -39.45
N ARG A 135 23.47 -4.40 -40.72
CA ARG A 135 22.51 -3.36 -41.11
C ARG A 135 21.06 -3.84 -41.00
N LEU A 136 20.81 -5.12 -41.27
CA LEU A 136 19.48 -5.74 -41.14
C LEU A 136 19.14 -6.08 -39.69
N GLN A 137 20.12 -6.39 -38.83
CA GLN A 137 19.89 -6.75 -37.43
C GLN A 137 19.22 -5.59 -36.66
N PRO A 138 18.10 -5.84 -35.94
CA PRO A 138 17.46 -4.81 -35.13
C PRO A 138 18.32 -4.43 -33.91
N THR A 139 18.48 -3.14 -33.62
CA THR A 139 19.09 -2.71 -32.36
C THR A 139 18.04 -2.83 -31.24
N LEU A 140 18.34 -3.69 -30.27
CA LEU A 140 17.45 -4.37 -29.32
C LEU A 140 16.48 -3.53 -28.46
N ALA A 141 16.55 -2.20 -28.43
CA ALA A 141 15.82 -1.44 -27.40
C ALA A 141 14.53 -0.72 -27.83
N ILE A 142 14.28 -0.45 -29.12
CA ILE A 142 13.32 0.61 -29.50
C ILE A 142 12.32 0.22 -30.62
N ASP A 143 12.58 -0.79 -31.44
CA ASP A 143 11.82 -0.99 -32.69
C ASP A 143 11.01 -2.32 -32.72
N HIS A 144 9.67 -2.24 -32.60
CA HIS A 144 8.79 -3.43 -32.59
C HIS A 144 8.67 -4.15 -33.96
N THR A 145 9.26 -3.63 -35.04
CA THR A 145 9.33 -4.30 -36.36
C THR A 145 10.44 -5.35 -36.47
N THR A 146 10.97 -5.80 -35.33
CA THR A 146 12.14 -6.67 -35.14
C THR A 146 12.09 -8.00 -35.87
N ARG A 147 10.93 -8.68 -35.93
CA ARG A 147 10.90 -10.10 -36.36
C ARG A 147 11.23 -10.32 -37.84
N LEU A 148 10.67 -9.50 -38.75
CA LEU A 148 10.89 -9.69 -40.19
C LEU A 148 12.33 -9.35 -40.60
N THR A 149 12.87 -8.25 -40.06
CA THR A 149 14.25 -7.84 -40.36
C THR A 149 15.29 -8.74 -39.71
N SER A 150 15.01 -9.26 -38.52
CA SER A 150 15.84 -10.29 -37.88
C SER A 150 15.88 -11.56 -38.74
N ARG A 151 14.72 -12.03 -39.23
CA ARG A 151 14.64 -13.19 -40.12
C ARG A 151 15.42 -13.00 -41.43
N ASN A 152 15.36 -11.81 -42.04
CA ASN A 152 16.12 -11.55 -43.26
C ASN A 152 17.63 -11.47 -42.99
N ALA A 153 18.05 -10.91 -41.85
CA ALA A 153 19.46 -10.97 -41.42
C ALA A 153 19.91 -12.43 -41.23
N GLN A 154 19.07 -13.25 -40.60
CA GLN A 154 19.34 -14.68 -40.42
C GLN A 154 19.51 -15.41 -41.76
N HIS A 155 18.62 -15.17 -42.73
CA HIS A 155 18.71 -15.76 -44.07
C HIS A 155 20.03 -15.39 -44.78
N VAL A 156 20.59 -14.19 -44.56
CA VAL A 156 21.90 -13.82 -45.12
C VAL A 156 23.01 -14.76 -44.67
N LEU A 157 23.00 -15.13 -43.39
CA LEU A 157 24.02 -16.04 -42.84
C LEU A 157 23.74 -17.50 -43.21
N GLU A 158 22.48 -17.93 -43.24
CA GLU A 158 22.08 -19.27 -43.72
C GLU A 158 22.47 -19.46 -45.20
N ASP A 159 22.20 -18.48 -46.05
CA ASP A 159 22.55 -18.51 -47.47
C ASP A 159 24.08 -18.51 -47.66
N LEU A 160 24.82 -17.80 -46.81
CA LEU A 160 26.29 -17.85 -46.81
C LEU A 160 26.82 -19.24 -46.44
N GLN A 161 26.23 -19.88 -45.41
CA GLN A 161 26.55 -21.24 -45.00
C GLN A 161 26.31 -22.23 -46.15
N HIS A 162 25.19 -22.10 -46.86
CA HIS A 162 24.79 -23.04 -47.92
C HIS A 162 25.50 -22.81 -49.25
N HIS A 163 25.66 -21.57 -49.71
CA HIS A 163 26.15 -21.27 -51.05
C HIS A 163 27.67 -21.13 -51.14
N THR A 164 28.33 -20.72 -50.05
CA THR A 164 29.76 -20.41 -50.02
C THR A 164 30.38 -20.75 -48.66
N PRO A 165 30.37 -22.03 -48.24
CA PRO A 165 30.85 -22.45 -46.92
C PRO A 165 32.32 -22.09 -46.65
N LEU A 166 33.16 -21.98 -47.69
CA LEU A 166 34.56 -21.54 -47.58
C LEU A 166 34.72 -20.09 -47.07
N LEU A 167 33.70 -19.25 -47.27
CA LEU A 167 33.67 -17.86 -46.78
C LEU A 167 32.97 -17.75 -45.41
N PHE A 168 32.42 -18.85 -44.89
CA PHE A 168 31.71 -18.88 -43.62
C PHE A 168 32.73 -18.93 -42.46
N THR A 169 32.97 -17.78 -41.83
CA THR A 169 33.92 -17.62 -40.72
C THR A 169 33.28 -17.93 -39.37
N SER A 170 34.10 -18.03 -38.32
CA SER A 170 33.66 -18.14 -36.93
C SER A 170 32.74 -17.01 -36.48
N GLN A 171 32.97 -15.80 -36.99
CA GLN A 171 32.15 -14.63 -36.68
C GLN A 171 30.73 -14.79 -37.23
N HIS A 172 30.57 -15.34 -38.44
CA HIS A 172 29.25 -15.64 -39.02
C HIS A 172 28.51 -16.69 -38.19
N ALA A 173 29.21 -17.74 -37.77
CA ALA A 173 28.63 -18.76 -36.89
C ALA A 173 28.12 -18.13 -35.59
N LYS A 174 28.92 -17.31 -34.91
CA LYS A 174 28.52 -16.62 -33.67
C LYS A 174 27.26 -15.77 -33.86
N HIS A 175 27.20 -14.98 -34.93
CA HIS A 175 26.04 -14.14 -35.23
C HIS A 175 24.79 -14.96 -35.56
N LEU A 176 24.92 -16.04 -36.33
CA LEU A 176 23.80 -16.90 -36.71
C LEU A 176 23.25 -17.67 -35.51
N VAL A 177 24.11 -18.23 -34.64
CA VAL A 177 23.64 -18.92 -33.43
C VAL A 177 23.02 -17.92 -32.44
N THR A 178 23.53 -16.68 -32.36
CA THR A 178 22.87 -15.60 -31.58
C THR A 178 21.48 -15.28 -32.14
N SER A 179 21.34 -15.17 -33.45
CA SER A 179 20.05 -14.97 -34.12
C SER A 179 19.07 -16.12 -33.82
N TYR A 180 19.51 -17.37 -33.95
CA TYR A 180 18.70 -18.53 -33.61
C TYR A 180 18.26 -18.53 -32.13
N LYS A 181 19.14 -18.14 -31.21
CA LYS A 181 18.82 -17.99 -29.78
C LYS A 181 17.74 -16.92 -29.54
N GLU A 182 17.85 -15.77 -30.19
CA GLU A 182 16.85 -14.69 -30.10
C GLU A 182 15.50 -15.10 -30.70
N ASN A 183 15.50 -15.89 -31.77
CA ASN A 183 14.30 -16.38 -32.46
C ASN A 183 13.74 -17.70 -31.89
N ARG A 184 14.35 -18.26 -30.83
CA ARG A 184 13.97 -19.54 -30.18
C ARG A 184 14.10 -20.78 -31.09
N GLN A 185 14.99 -20.73 -32.08
CA GLN A 185 15.29 -21.82 -33.01
C GLN A 185 16.46 -22.66 -32.51
N TYR A 186 16.22 -23.34 -31.39
CA TYR A 186 17.26 -24.02 -30.62
C TYR A 186 17.84 -25.25 -31.31
N THR A 187 17.02 -25.97 -32.07
CA THR A 187 17.43 -27.13 -32.87
C THR A 187 18.41 -26.75 -33.97
N GLU A 188 18.13 -25.67 -34.69
CA GLU A 188 18.94 -25.17 -35.80
C GLU A 188 20.27 -24.60 -35.30
N ALA A 189 20.27 -23.95 -34.12
CA ALA A 189 21.49 -23.54 -33.44
C ALA A 189 22.42 -24.73 -33.11
N ILE A 190 21.84 -25.82 -32.59
CA ILE A 190 22.58 -27.03 -32.24
C ILE A 190 23.16 -27.69 -33.50
N GLU A 191 22.36 -27.83 -34.56
CA GLU A 191 22.79 -28.40 -35.83
C GLU A 191 23.91 -27.58 -36.48
N LEU A 192 23.82 -26.25 -36.42
CA LEU A 192 24.86 -25.35 -36.92
C LEU A 192 26.19 -25.54 -36.17
N ILE A 193 26.15 -25.64 -34.84
CA ILE A 193 27.37 -25.84 -34.06
C ILE A 193 28.00 -27.20 -34.38
N ALA A 194 27.19 -28.26 -34.48
CA ALA A 194 27.68 -29.58 -34.89
C ALA A 194 28.30 -29.54 -36.29
N TRP A 195 27.71 -28.81 -37.23
CA TRP A 195 28.26 -28.58 -38.55
C TRP A 195 29.59 -27.82 -38.51
N CYS A 196 29.70 -26.74 -37.73
CA CYS A 196 30.95 -25.99 -37.56
C CYS A 196 32.09 -26.86 -36.99
N GLN A 197 31.77 -27.77 -36.06
CA GLN A 197 32.73 -28.73 -35.51
C GLN A 197 33.25 -29.69 -36.58
N GLN A 198 32.38 -30.19 -37.46
CA GLN A 198 32.77 -31.09 -38.55
C GLN A 198 33.71 -30.40 -39.57
N GLN A 199 33.52 -29.10 -39.79
CA GLN A 199 34.34 -28.31 -40.71
C GLN A 199 35.68 -27.82 -40.11
N SER A 200 36.01 -28.23 -38.88
CA SER A 200 37.27 -27.87 -38.20
C SER A 200 37.53 -26.36 -38.11
N HIS A 201 36.47 -25.55 -37.94
CA HIS A 201 36.62 -24.14 -37.59
C HIS A 201 36.99 -24.02 -36.10
N VAL A 202 38.29 -24.16 -35.79
CA VAL A 202 38.87 -24.33 -34.44
C VAL A 202 38.65 -23.14 -33.48
N ALA A 203 38.29 -21.95 -33.96
CA ALA A 203 38.31 -20.72 -33.15
C ALA A 203 37.01 -20.41 -32.36
N VAL A 204 36.06 -21.34 -32.26
CA VAL A 204 34.70 -21.02 -31.76
C VAL A 204 34.21 -21.89 -30.61
N GLU A 205 35.11 -22.60 -29.92
CA GLU A 205 34.69 -23.47 -28.82
C GLU A 205 34.00 -22.69 -27.69
N ASP A 206 34.62 -21.68 -27.09
CA ASP A 206 34.08 -21.05 -25.88
C ASP A 206 32.75 -20.29 -26.09
N ASP A 207 32.64 -19.51 -27.17
CA ASP A 207 31.43 -18.73 -27.48
C ASP A 207 30.24 -19.60 -27.93
N LEU A 208 30.47 -20.68 -28.70
CA LEU A 208 29.40 -21.58 -29.14
C LEU A 208 28.96 -22.55 -28.05
N LEU A 209 29.86 -22.92 -27.13
CA LEU A 209 29.51 -23.73 -25.97
C LEU A 209 28.76 -22.91 -24.93
N GLU A 210 29.14 -21.66 -24.68
CA GLU A 210 28.35 -20.71 -23.88
C GLU A 210 26.94 -20.52 -24.46
N LEU A 211 26.82 -20.43 -25.79
CA LEU A 211 25.52 -20.39 -26.43
C LEU A 211 24.78 -21.73 -26.40
N GLY A 212 25.47 -22.86 -26.55
CA GLY A 212 24.91 -24.21 -26.47
C GLY A 212 24.30 -24.52 -25.11
N VAL A 213 24.93 -24.09 -24.01
CA VAL A 213 24.34 -24.23 -22.67
C VAL A 213 23.16 -23.27 -22.49
N ALA A 214 23.24 -22.03 -22.98
CA ALA A 214 22.13 -21.08 -22.92
C ALA A 214 20.92 -21.50 -23.79
N VAL A 215 21.15 -22.28 -24.84
CA VAL A 215 20.13 -22.85 -25.73
C VAL A 215 19.50 -24.09 -25.08
N ALA A 216 20.32 -24.99 -24.55
CA ALA A 216 19.84 -26.25 -24.01
C ALA A 216 19.13 -26.12 -22.64
N THR A 217 19.35 -25.02 -21.93
CA THR A 217 18.64 -24.68 -20.68
C THR A 217 17.23 -24.14 -20.91
N LYS A 218 16.87 -23.71 -22.13
CA LYS A 218 15.53 -23.18 -22.46
C LYS A 218 14.55 -24.22 -23.02
N GLN A 219 15.03 -25.40 -23.44
CA GLN A 219 14.18 -26.53 -23.85
C GLN A 219 14.51 -27.77 -23.00
N HIS A 220 13.55 -28.19 -22.16
CA HIS A 220 13.71 -29.36 -21.29
C HIS A 220 14.08 -30.66 -22.04
N SER A 221 13.74 -30.77 -23.33
CA SER A 221 14.02 -31.95 -24.16
C SER A 221 15.49 -32.12 -24.58
N THR A 222 16.31 -31.06 -24.52
CA THR A 222 17.70 -31.08 -25.03
C THR A 222 18.76 -31.31 -23.94
N ILE A 223 18.35 -31.62 -22.71
CA ILE A 223 19.25 -31.79 -21.55
C ILE A 223 20.27 -32.94 -21.71
N PRO A 224 19.95 -34.11 -22.28
CA PRO A 224 20.96 -35.15 -22.50
C PRO A 224 22.07 -34.71 -23.45
N LEU A 225 21.72 -33.90 -24.46
CA LEU A 225 22.68 -33.32 -25.39
C LEU A 225 23.50 -32.22 -24.73
N ALA A 226 22.85 -31.38 -23.93
CA ALA A 226 23.52 -30.41 -23.07
C ALA A 226 24.55 -31.09 -22.17
N ARG A 227 24.18 -32.23 -21.56
CA ARG A 227 25.04 -33.04 -20.71
C ARG A 227 26.24 -33.61 -21.45
N GLN A 228 26.03 -34.14 -22.64
CA GLN A 228 27.14 -34.60 -23.49
C GLN A 228 28.11 -33.46 -23.83
N TRP A 229 27.61 -32.23 -23.98
CA TRP A 229 28.44 -31.05 -24.19
C TRP A 229 29.11 -30.58 -22.90
N TRP A 230 28.42 -30.67 -21.76
CA TRP A 230 28.93 -30.37 -20.43
C TRP A 230 30.10 -31.28 -20.06
N ASP A 231 29.96 -32.58 -20.29
CA ASP A 231 31.01 -33.57 -20.02
C ASP A 231 32.26 -33.33 -20.90
N ARG A 232 32.09 -32.74 -22.08
CA ARG A 232 33.21 -32.32 -22.96
C ARG A 232 33.86 -31.00 -22.52
N MET A 233 33.12 -30.13 -21.81
CA MET A 233 33.55 -28.79 -21.38
C MET A 233 34.09 -28.73 -19.96
N ALA A 234 33.82 -29.74 -19.14
CA ALA A 234 34.07 -29.81 -17.69
C ALA A 234 35.52 -29.50 -17.25
N CYS A 235 36.43 -29.21 -18.18
CA CYS A 235 37.86 -29.03 -17.94
C CYS A 235 38.41 -27.62 -18.30
N LYS A 236 37.61 -26.65 -18.78
CA LYS A 236 38.21 -25.46 -19.44
C LYS A 236 37.91 -24.04 -18.88
N THR A 237 36.70 -23.69 -18.41
CA THR A 237 36.42 -22.29 -17.96
C THR A 237 35.39 -22.16 -16.81
N ASP A 238 35.58 -21.17 -15.92
CA ASP A 238 34.70 -20.89 -14.77
C ASP A 238 33.27 -20.49 -15.17
N ARG A 239 33.13 -19.84 -16.34
CA ARG A 239 31.82 -19.46 -16.90
C ARG A 239 31.00 -20.69 -17.28
N ALA A 240 31.63 -21.70 -17.88
CA ALA A 240 30.94 -22.94 -18.24
C ALA A 240 30.39 -23.63 -16.98
N THR A 241 31.16 -23.68 -15.90
CA THR A 241 30.73 -24.20 -14.59
C THR A 241 29.47 -23.49 -14.09
N GLY A 242 29.41 -22.16 -14.20
CA GLY A 242 28.25 -21.35 -13.81
C GLY A 242 26.98 -21.67 -14.62
N TYR A 243 27.10 -21.80 -15.94
CA TYR A 243 25.95 -22.13 -16.81
C TYR A 243 25.44 -23.57 -16.63
N VAL A 244 26.34 -24.53 -16.37
CA VAL A 244 25.93 -25.91 -16.04
C VAL A 244 25.14 -25.92 -14.74
N LEU A 245 25.64 -25.20 -13.73
CA LEU A 245 24.98 -25.10 -12.43
C LEU A 245 23.61 -24.43 -12.56
N GLN A 246 23.51 -23.33 -13.32
CA GLN A 246 22.24 -22.70 -13.68
C GLN A 246 21.27 -23.68 -14.37
N GLY A 247 21.75 -24.49 -15.32
CA GLY A 247 20.91 -25.45 -16.04
C GLY A 247 20.38 -26.61 -15.18
N LEU A 248 21.19 -27.11 -14.25
CA LEU A 248 20.77 -28.16 -13.30
C LEU A 248 19.72 -27.63 -12.32
N VAL A 249 19.91 -26.40 -11.83
CA VAL A 249 18.96 -25.72 -10.96
C VAL A 249 17.62 -25.44 -11.68
N LEU A 250 17.67 -24.97 -12.94
CA LEU A 250 16.50 -24.77 -13.81
C LEU A 250 15.66 -26.04 -14.03
N LYS A 251 16.28 -27.22 -13.96
CA LYS A 251 15.62 -28.52 -14.09
C LYS A 251 14.99 -29.00 -12.77
N GLY A 252 15.31 -28.36 -11.65
CA GLY A 252 14.97 -28.84 -10.31
C GLY A 252 15.89 -29.97 -9.82
N ASP A 253 17.03 -30.21 -10.48
CA ASP A 253 17.97 -31.30 -10.16
C ASP A 253 19.05 -30.81 -9.17
N HIS A 254 18.57 -30.36 -8.00
CA HIS A 254 19.36 -29.65 -6.98
C HIS A 254 20.51 -30.50 -6.42
N GLU A 255 20.32 -31.82 -6.36
CA GLU A 255 21.33 -32.75 -5.87
C GLU A 255 22.54 -32.81 -6.81
N HIS A 256 22.31 -32.87 -8.13
CA HIS A 256 23.38 -32.84 -9.11
C HIS A 256 24.03 -31.46 -9.22
N ALA A 257 23.24 -30.38 -9.10
CA ALA A 257 23.76 -29.02 -9.00
C ALA A 257 24.75 -28.90 -7.82
N ALA A 258 24.35 -29.35 -6.63
CA ALA A 258 25.21 -29.32 -5.44
C ALA A 258 26.48 -30.19 -5.61
N ARG A 259 26.34 -31.42 -6.14
CA ARG A 259 27.49 -32.30 -6.41
C ARG A 259 28.45 -31.69 -7.45
N TRP A 260 27.92 -31.11 -8.52
CA TRP A 260 28.70 -30.43 -9.56
C TRP A 260 29.46 -29.23 -8.99
N TRP A 261 28.79 -28.41 -8.19
CA TRP A 261 29.43 -27.30 -7.48
C TRP A 261 30.56 -27.79 -6.58
N GLN A 262 30.34 -28.82 -5.76
CA GLN A 262 31.38 -29.36 -4.86
C GLN A 262 32.61 -29.90 -5.62
N GLN A 263 32.39 -30.49 -6.79
CA GLN A 263 33.47 -31.03 -7.63
C GLN A 263 34.30 -29.94 -8.30
N HIS A 264 33.67 -28.85 -8.73
CA HIS A 264 34.33 -27.79 -9.52
C HIS A 264 34.67 -26.51 -8.72
N ALA A 265 34.09 -26.29 -7.54
CA ALA A 265 34.42 -25.13 -6.69
C ALA A 265 35.87 -25.16 -6.18
N LYS A 266 36.45 -26.36 -6.00
CA LYS A 266 37.83 -26.54 -5.55
C LYS A 266 38.86 -26.13 -6.61
N SER A 267 38.59 -26.31 -7.90
CA SER A 267 39.53 -25.91 -8.96
C SER A 267 39.59 -24.39 -9.15
N THR A 268 38.46 -23.70 -8.96
CA THR A 268 38.39 -22.22 -8.96
C THR A 268 39.15 -21.56 -7.82
N ALA A 269 39.20 -22.18 -6.63
CA ALA A 269 39.84 -21.60 -5.46
C ALA A 269 41.38 -21.70 -5.48
N LEU A 270 41.96 -22.62 -6.26
CA LEU A 270 43.40 -22.89 -6.29
C LEU A 270 44.16 -22.12 -7.39
N GLY A 271 43.46 -21.43 -8.30
CA GLY A 271 44.04 -20.78 -9.49
C GLY A 271 44.36 -19.28 -9.36
N SER A 272 43.98 -18.60 -8.27
CA SER A 272 43.98 -17.12 -8.20
C SER A 272 45.20 -16.48 -7.51
N SER A 273 46.35 -17.14 -7.45
CA SER A 273 47.55 -16.60 -6.78
C SER A 273 48.60 -15.95 -7.69
N SER A 274 48.41 -15.89 -9.02
CA SER A 274 49.35 -15.22 -9.92
C SER A 274 48.92 -13.77 -10.23
N GLN A 275 49.78 -12.84 -9.85
CA GLN A 275 49.65 -11.39 -10.07
C GLN A 275 49.57 -11.07 -11.58
N GLY A 276 48.39 -10.69 -12.07
CA GLY A 276 48.18 -10.15 -13.42
C GLY A 276 46.82 -9.45 -13.51
N SER A 277 46.79 -8.18 -13.91
CA SER A 277 45.74 -7.19 -13.62
C SER A 277 44.38 -7.34 -14.32
N HIS A 278 43.94 -8.55 -14.68
CA HIS A 278 42.60 -8.80 -15.21
C HIS A 278 42.04 -10.11 -14.64
N ALA A 279 41.72 -10.12 -13.34
CA ALA A 279 41.00 -11.22 -12.72
C ALA A 279 39.59 -11.35 -13.35
N PRO A 280 39.13 -12.55 -13.73
CA PRO A 280 37.75 -12.76 -14.17
C PRO A 280 36.81 -12.47 -13.00
N THR A 281 35.99 -11.42 -13.13
CA THR A 281 35.24 -10.79 -12.02
C THR A 281 33.98 -11.53 -11.58
N THR A 282 33.68 -12.73 -12.08
CA THR A 282 32.39 -13.40 -11.84
C THR A 282 32.60 -14.83 -11.36
N SER A 283 32.47 -15.03 -10.05
CA SER A 283 32.39 -16.35 -9.41
C SER A 283 31.24 -17.17 -10.03
N PRO A 284 31.34 -18.51 -10.17
CA PRO A 284 30.24 -19.31 -10.69
C PRO A 284 28.95 -19.21 -9.85
N MET A 285 29.05 -18.81 -8.58
CA MET A 285 27.90 -18.46 -7.74
C MET A 285 27.13 -17.22 -8.23
N ALA A 286 27.83 -16.26 -8.84
CA ALA A 286 27.17 -15.11 -9.47
C ALA A 286 26.31 -15.58 -10.65
N PHE A 287 26.78 -16.54 -11.46
CA PHE A 287 26.00 -17.11 -12.56
C PHE A 287 24.77 -17.91 -12.09
N VAL A 288 24.87 -18.65 -10.97
CA VAL A 288 23.69 -19.32 -10.38
C VAL A 288 22.69 -18.31 -9.86
N SER A 289 23.18 -17.26 -9.19
CA SER A 289 22.34 -16.16 -8.72
C SER A 289 21.64 -15.46 -9.89
N ASP A 290 22.38 -15.13 -10.96
CA ASP A 290 21.85 -14.52 -12.18
C ASP A 290 20.86 -15.45 -12.89
N GLY A 291 21.07 -16.76 -12.79
CA GLY A 291 20.20 -17.77 -13.38
C GLY A 291 18.88 -17.97 -12.63
N LEU A 292 18.95 -18.09 -11.31
CA LEU A 292 17.79 -18.08 -10.43
C LEU A 292 17.05 -16.74 -10.51
N GLU A 293 17.77 -15.64 -10.66
CA GLU A 293 17.20 -14.32 -10.96
C GLU A 293 16.44 -14.34 -12.29
N TRP A 294 17.02 -14.89 -13.35
CA TRP A 294 16.36 -14.96 -14.64
C TRP A 294 15.06 -15.77 -14.57
N MET A 295 15.06 -16.89 -13.84
CA MET A 295 13.85 -17.69 -13.58
C MET A 295 12.79 -16.89 -12.85
N LEU A 296 13.19 -16.23 -11.77
CA LEU A 296 12.31 -15.37 -10.98
C LEU A 296 11.73 -14.25 -11.85
N GLN A 297 12.54 -13.63 -12.71
CA GLN A 297 12.10 -12.60 -13.65
C GLN A 297 11.15 -13.13 -14.75
N GLU A 298 11.40 -14.33 -15.27
CA GLU A 298 10.59 -14.96 -16.31
C GLU A 298 9.24 -15.46 -15.76
N ALA A 299 9.24 -16.06 -14.57
CA ALA A 299 8.02 -16.47 -13.87
C ALA A 299 7.11 -15.27 -13.59
N VAL A 300 7.68 -14.14 -13.17
CA VAL A 300 6.94 -12.87 -13.05
C VAL A 300 6.41 -12.37 -14.38
N ALA A 301 7.23 -12.39 -15.43
CA ALA A 301 6.79 -11.96 -16.75
C ALA A 301 5.60 -12.80 -17.29
N LYS A 302 5.42 -14.02 -16.76
CA LYS A 302 4.31 -14.92 -17.07
C LYS A 302 3.15 -14.87 -16.07
N LEU A 303 3.26 -14.06 -15.00
CA LEU A 303 2.31 -14.02 -13.88
C LEU A 303 2.20 -15.35 -13.12
N ASP A 304 3.21 -16.22 -13.17
CA ASP A 304 3.23 -17.49 -12.46
C ASP A 304 3.89 -17.31 -11.08
N PHE A 305 3.07 -16.88 -10.10
CA PHE A 305 3.56 -16.59 -8.75
C PHE A 305 4.04 -17.83 -7.99
N SER A 306 3.50 -19.02 -8.30
CA SER A 306 3.96 -20.28 -7.72
C SER A 306 5.38 -20.61 -8.16
N GLU A 307 5.67 -20.46 -9.46
CA GLU A 307 7.01 -20.70 -10.02
C GLU A 307 8.03 -19.66 -9.51
N ALA A 308 7.60 -18.40 -9.38
CA ALA A 308 8.43 -17.34 -8.81
C ALA A 308 8.76 -17.61 -7.32
N LEU A 309 7.77 -18.03 -6.54
CA LEU A 309 7.95 -18.34 -5.12
C LEU A 309 8.89 -19.54 -4.93
N TYR A 310 8.67 -20.61 -5.69
CA TYR A 310 9.55 -21.78 -5.70
C TYR A 310 10.99 -21.41 -6.07
N SER A 311 11.17 -20.55 -7.09
CA SER A 311 12.50 -20.06 -7.50
C SER A 311 13.18 -19.25 -6.38
N TYR A 312 12.41 -18.45 -5.65
CA TYR A 312 12.91 -17.69 -4.51
C TYR A 312 13.28 -18.59 -3.32
N GLU A 313 12.44 -19.58 -2.99
CA GLU A 313 12.72 -20.59 -1.96
C GLU A 313 14.00 -21.36 -2.26
N LEU A 314 14.18 -21.77 -3.51
CA LEU A 314 15.40 -22.43 -3.97
C LEU A 314 16.62 -21.54 -3.83
N GLN A 315 16.51 -20.26 -4.21
CA GLN A 315 17.59 -19.29 -4.08
C GLN A 315 17.97 -19.10 -2.60
N CYS A 316 16.99 -18.86 -1.74
CA CYS A 316 17.21 -18.67 -0.31
C CYS A 316 17.75 -19.94 0.36
N GLY A 317 17.17 -21.11 0.09
CA GLY A 317 17.63 -22.38 0.63
C GLY A 317 19.06 -22.71 0.20
N PHE A 318 19.42 -22.42 -1.05
CA PHE A 318 20.78 -22.59 -1.53
C PHE A 318 21.78 -21.68 -0.78
N PHE A 319 21.45 -20.40 -0.57
CA PHE A 319 22.32 -19.46 0.14
C PHE A 319 22.43 -19.75 1.64
N VAL A 320 21.31 -20.08 2.31
CA VAL A 320 21.28 -20.38 3.76
C VAL A 320 22.09 -21.64 4.06
N ASN A 321 21.94 -22.70 3.27
CA ASN A 321 22.61 -23.97 3.52
C ASN A 321 24.13 -23.95 3.24
N HIS A 322 24.63 -22.97 2.47
CA HIS A 322 26.04 -22.88 2.07
C HIS A 322 26.74 -21.61 2.61
N GLN A 323 26.06 -20.86 3.50
CA GLN A 323 26.50 -19.59 4.05
C GLN A 323 27.78 -19.59 4.92
N PRO A 324 28.14 -20.61 5.72
CA PRO A 324 29.30 -20.50 6.62
C PRO A 324 30.65 -20.38 5.90
N ALA A 325 30.73 -20.77 4.62
CA ALA A 325 31.94 -20.59 3.80
C ALA A 325 31.98 -19.26 3.02
N LEU A 326 30.87 -18.51 2.97
CA LEU A 326 30.69 -17.32 2.13
C LEU A 326 30.63 -16.00 2.93
N GLN A 327 30.63 -16.04 4.26
CA GLN A 327 30.56 -14.85 5.12
C GLN A 327 31.76 -13.90 4.97
N ASP A 328 32.94 -14.38 4.55
CA ASP A 328 34.14 -13.55 4.39
C ASP A 328 34.17 -12.73 3.10
N GLN A 329 33.26 -12.99 2.15
CA GLN A 329 33.20 -12.26 0.88
C GLN A 329 31.88 -11.50 0.76
N GLN A 330 31.91 -10.20 1.10
CA GLN A 330 30.80 -9.23 0.97
C GLN A 330 30.24 -9.05 -0.46
N ILE A 331 30.54 -9.94 -1.40
CA ILE A 331 30.47 -9.68 -2.84
C ILE A 331 29.19 -10.24 -3.49
N ILE A 332 28.48 -11.21 -2.88
CA ILE A 332 27.27 -11.76 -3.50
C ILE A 332 26.04 -11.16 -2.84
N GLN A 333 25.66 -9.99 -3.33
CA GLN A 333 24.44 -9.30 -2.94
C GLN A 333 23.30 -9.69 -3.93
N PRO A 334 22.38 -10.62 -3.57
CA PRO A 334 21.15 -10.92 -4.35
C PRO A 334 20.14 -9.73 -4.44
N PHE A 335 20.61 -8.52 -4.15
CA PHE A 335 19.83 -7.32 -3.91
C PHE A 335 19.28 -6.69 -5.20
N GLY A 336 20.05 -6.75 -6.30
CA GLY A 336 19.60 -6.21 -7.59
C GLY A 336 18.38 -6.94 -8.14
N SER A 337 18.44 -8.26 -8.06
CA SER A 337 17.46 -9.22 -8.56
C SER A 337 16.12 -9.12 -7.84
N LEU A 338 16.15 -9.21 -6.51
CA LEU A 338 14.95 -9.08 -5.69
C LEU A 338 14.35 -7.67 -5.80
N SER A 339 15.18 -6.62 -5.85
CA SER A 339 14.70 -5.25 -6.06
C SER A 339 14.01 -5.07 -7.41
N ASN A 340 14.56 -5.62 -8.49
CA ASN A 340 13.96 -5.55 -9.83
C ASN A 340 12.68 -6.40 -9.92
N PHE A 341 12.66 -7.57 -9.30
CA PHE A 341 11.48 -8.41 -9.13
C PHE A 341 10.37 -7.63 -8.41
N LEU A 342 10.68 -7.05 -7.24
CA LEU A 342 9.73 -6.27 -6.44
C LEU A 342 9.20 -5.05 -7.21
N LYS A 343 10.05 -4.38 -8.01
CA LYS A 343 9.63 -3.28 -8.87
C LYS A 343 8.66 -3.72 -9.98
N ARG A 344 8.88 -4.88 -10.60
CA ARG A 344 8.00 -5.41 -11.66
C ARG A 344 6.68 -5.94 -11.09
N ALA A 345 6.74 -6.73 -10.02
CA ALA A 345 5.56 -7.23 -9.33
C ALA A 345 4.62 -6.07 -8.92
N MET A 346 5.20 -4.93 -8.53
CA MET A 346 4.47 -3.71 -8.18
C MET A 346 3.71 -3.00 -9.31
N ALA A 347 4.02 -3.28 -10.57
CA ALA A 347 3.35 -2.64 -11.69
C ALA A 347 1.96 -3.23 -11.99
N GLU A 348 1.59 -4.34 -11.33
CA GLU A 348 0.40 -5.12 -11.64
C GLU A 348 -0.57 -5.17 -10.43
N GLU A 349 -1.89 -5.26 -10.68
CA GLU A 349 -2.90 -5.34 -9.60
C GLU A 349 -2.81 -6.69 -8.86
N GLY A 350 -2.70 -6.68 -7.52
CA GLY A 350 -2.59 -7.90 -6.68
C GLY A 350 -1.38 -7.95 -5.74
N THR A 351 -0.54 -6.93 -5.76
CA THR A 351 0.79 -6.84 -5.14
C THR A 351 0.88 -7.13 -3.64
N ALA A 352 -0.06 -6.61 -2.85
CA ALA A 352 0.04 -6.71 -1.40
C ALA A 352 -0.04 -8.16 -0.89
N LYS A 353 -0.86 -9.00 -1.53
CA LYS A 353 -0.97 -10.42 -1.15
C LYS A 353 0.30 -11.18 -1.50
N THR A 354 0.80 -11.03 -2.73
CA THR A 354 2.03 -11.68 -3.20
C THR A 354 3.23 -11.29 -2.34
N LEU A 355 3.36 -10.00 -2.04
CA LEU A 355 4.45 -9.50 -1.19
C LEU A 355 4.34 -9.99 0.24
N LYS A 356 3.12 -10.16 0.77
CA LYS A 356 2.93 -10.77 2.08
C LYS A 356 3.37 -12.24 2.07
N VAL A 357 2.98 -13.03 1.07
CA VAL A 357 3.42 -14.43 0.96
C VAL A 357 4.94 -14.53 0.86
N LEU A 358 5.58 -13.69 0.04
CA LEU A 358 7.05 -13.65 -0.06
C LEU A 358 7.72 -13.20 1.23
N PHE A 359 7.10 -12.30 1.96
CA PHE A 359 7.57 -11.85 3.27
C PHE A 359 7.50 -12.98 4.30
N ASP A 360 6.40 -13.73 4.31
CA ASP A 360 6.19 -14.89 5.17
C ASP A 360 7.24 -15.98 4.85
N VAL A 361 7.46 -16.30 3.57
CA VAL A 361 8.51 -17.23 3.13
C VAL A 361 9.91 -16.75 3.51
N ALA A 362 10.24 -15.47 3.30
CA ALA A 362 11.53 -14.92 3.72
C ALA A 362 11.74 -15.02 5.24
N THR A 363 10.66 -14.93 6.01
CA THR A 363 10.66 -15.07 7.47
C THR A 363 10.87 -16.54 7.87
N GLU A 364 10.15 -17.48 7.25
CA GLU A 364 10.29 -18.92 7.48
C GLU A 364 11.71 -19.42 7.15
N LEU A 365 12.34 -18.87 6.10
CA LEU A 365 13.69 -19.20 5.69
C LEU A 365 14.80 -18.48 6.50
N GLY A 366 14.43 -17.59 7.44
CA GLY A 366 15.40 -16.81 8.21
C GLY A 366 16.22 -15.80 7.39
N HIS A 367 15.74 -15.42 6.19
CA HIS A 367 16.44 -14.51 5.29
C HIS A 367 16.19 -13.05 5.68
N ASN A 368 16.86 -12.57 6.73
CA ASN A 368 16.65 -11.25 7.33
C ASN A 368 16.74 -10.07 6.34
N THR A 369 17.68 -10.12 5.40
CA THR A 369 17.85 -9.10 4.37
C THR A 369 16.66 -9.05 3.41
N GLY A 370 16.23 -10.22 2.90
CA GLY A 370 15.05 -10.33 2.03
C GLY A 370 13.79 -9.89 2.76
N LYS A 371 13.62 -10.35 4.01
CA LYS A 371 12.55 -9.93 4.92
C LYS A 371 12.51 -8.41 5.07
N ALA A 372 13.64 -7.75 5.33
CA ALA A 372 13.72 -6.29 5.45
C ALA A 372 13.36 -5.56 4.14
N MET A 373 13.87 -6.02 2.99
CA MET A 373 13.58 -5.42 1.69
C MET A 373 12.10 -5.56 1.29
N ILE A 374 11.56 -6.78 1.40
CA ILE A 374 10.17 -7.08 1.08
C ILE A 374 9.25 -6.34 2.06
N GLY A 375 9.58 -6.35 3.35
CA GLY A 375 8.80 -5.65 4.38
C GLY A 375 8.79 -4.14 4.17
N HIS A 376 9.93 -3.53 3.86
CA HIS A 376 10.01 -2.11 3.50
C HIS A 376 9.10 -1.77 2.30
N ARG A 377 9.05 -2.66 1.30
CA ARG A 377 8.26 -2.45 0.10
C ARG A 377 6.76 -2.67 0.32
N LEU A 378 6.41 -3.71 1.06
CA LEU A 378 5.03 -3.99 1.50
C LEU A 378 4.48 -2.84 2.32
N PHE A 379 5.30 -2.28 3.21
CA PHE A 379 4.96 -1.09 3.98
C PHE A 379 4.70 0.14 3.09
N GLN A 380 5.58 0.41 2.10
CA GLN A 380 5.35 1.50 1.14
C GLN A 380 4.04 1.34 0.37
N LEU A 381 3.66 0.11 0.04
CA LEU A 381 2.37 -0.15 -0.63
C LEU A 381 1.19 0.08 0.31
N PHE A 382 1.23 -0.38 1.55
CA PHE A 382 0.16 -0.10 2.52
C PHE A 382 -0.03 1.41 2.75
N MET A 383 1.07 2.17 2.76
CA MET A 383 1.05 3.63 2.80
C MET A 383 0.45 4.26 1.54
N ALA A 384 0.75 3.72 0.35
CA ALA A 384 0.20 4.18 -0.93
C ALA A 384 -1.31 3.90 -1.05
N ASP A 385 -1.77 2.74 -0.55
CA ASP A 385 -3.18 2.32 -0.51
C ASP A 385 -4.04 3.15 0.46
N LYS A 386 -3.43 4.10 1.19
CA LYS A 386 -4.06 4.90 2.27
C LYS A 386 -4.66 4.04 3.38
N ASN A 387 -4.29 2.76 3.49
CA ASN A 387 -4.75 1.87 4.56
C ASN A 387 -3.82 1.97 5.77
N VAL A 388 -3.89 3.12 6.44
CA VAL A 388 -2.97 3.48 7.53
C VAL A 388 -2.98 2.44 8.66
N ARG A 389 -4.14 1.87 9.01
CA ARG A 389 -4.23 0.86 10.07
C ARG A 389 -3.40 -0.39 9.75
N ARG A 390 -3.39 -0.86 8.48
CA ARG A 390 -2.54 -1.99 8.07
C ARG A 390 -1.06 -1.63 8.13
N SER A 391 -0.70 -0.41 7.72
CA SER A 391 0.69 0.09 7.82
C SER A 391 1.18 0.15 9.27
N VAL A 392 0.35 0.64 10.20
CA VAL A 392 0.68 0.70 11.63
C VAL A 392 0.86 -0.70 12.19
N ASN A 393 -0.10 -1.60 11.98
CA ASN A 393 0.01 -2.97 12.50
C ASN A 393 1.28 -3.66 11.96
N PHE A 394 1.55 -3.54 10.67
CA PHE A 394 2.74 -4.11 10.06
C PHE A 394 4.04 -3.52 10.65
N PHE A 395 4.08 -2.21 10.91
CA PHE A 395 5.23 -1.59 11.57
C PHE A 395 5.40 -2.08 13.01
N MET A 396 4.32 -2.19 13.78
CA MET A 396 4.36 -2.63 15.17
C MET A 396 4.78 -4.10 15.31
N ASP A 397 4.35 -4.95 14.38
CA ASP A 397 4.73 -6.36 14.38
C ASP A 397 6.21 -6.55 13.98
N HIS A 398 6.77 -5.64 13.17
CA HIS A 398 8.07 -5.81 12.49
C HIS A 398 8.98 -4.58 12.63
N GLN A 399 9.06 -4.04 13.85
CA GLN A 399 9.81 -2.83 14.15
C GLN A 399 11.32 -2.93 13.86
N ASP A 400 11.86 -4.16 13.82
CA ASP A 400 13.25 -4.51 13.49
C ASP A 400 13.59 -4.23 12.02
N LEU A 401 12.59 -4.32 11.13
CA LEU A 401 12.79 -4.21 9.69
C LEU A 401 12.75 -2.78 9.17
N ILE A 402 12.00 -1.92 9.85
CA ILE A 402 11.74 -0.54 9.40
C ILE A 402 12.62 0.40 10.24
N GLY A 403 13.93 0.31 10.04
CA GLY A 403 14.91 1.23 10.63
C GLY A 403 15.00 2.60 9.93
N ASN A 404 14.17 2.85 8.92
CA ASN A 404 14.21 4.09 8.16
C ASN A 404 13.41 5.20 8.87
N LYS A 405 14.13 6.12 9.50
CA LYS A 405 13.62 7.35 10.11
C LYS A 405 12.57 8.06 9.25
N THR A 406 12.80 8.20 7.94
CA THR A 406 11.89 8.93 7.03
C THR A 406 10.54 8.23 6.89
N LEU A 407 10.53 6.90 6.81
CA LEU A 407 9.29 6.13 6.69
C LEU A 407 8.46 6.18 7.98
N LEU A 408 9.11 6.08 9.14
CA LEU A 408 8.42 6.17 10.42
C LEU A 408 7.78 7.55 10.62
N LEU A 409 8.49 8.63 10.26
CA LEU A 409 7.92 9.98 10.26
C LEU A 409 6.74 10.12 9.29
N GLN A 410 6.84 9.56 8.08
CA GLN A 410 5.74 9.56 7.10
C GLN A 410 4.52 8.78 7.62
N LEU A 411 4.74 7.67 8.30
CA LEU A 411 3.68 6.88 8.94
C LEU A 411 3.01 7.67 10.04
N LEU A 412 3.77 8.31 10.92
CA LEU A 412 3.24 9.19 11.96
C LEU A 412 2.37 10.29 11.34
N ASP A 413 2.88 11.00 10.32
CA ASP A 413 2.15 12.03 9.59
C ASP A 413 0.86 11.50 8.92
N SER A 414 0.88 10.27 8.39
CA SER A 414 -0.31 9.63 7.81
C SER A 414 -1.33 9.20 8.88
N THR A 415 -0.85 8.73 10.03
CA THR A 415 -1.64 8.29 11.17
C THR A 415 -2.33 9.46 11.84
N CYS A 416 -1.64 10.59 11.95
CA CYS A 416 -2.23 11.84 12.39
C CYS A 416 -3.32 12.34 11.43
N ARG A 417 -3.07 12.34 10.11
CA ARG A 417 -4.07 12.75 9.10
C ARG A 417 -5.31 11.84 9.09
N ALA A 418 -5.11 10.53 9.27
CA ALA A 418 -6.20 9.56 9.39
C ALA A 418 -6.87 9.55 10.77
N LYS A 419 -6.45 10.42 11.70
CA LYS A 419 -7.02 10.61 13.04
C LYS A 419 -6.99 9.36 13.95
N TYR A 420 -6.03 8.45 13.75
CA TYR A 420 -5.83 7.29 14.63
C TYR A 420 -5.02 7.69 15.89
N ALA A 421 -5.68 8.27 16.89
CA ALA A 421 -4.99 8.93 18.00
C ALA A 421 -4.12 8.01 18.88
N THR A 422 -4.61 6.82 19.23
CA THR A 422 -3.84 5.86 20.03
C THR A 422 -2.59 5.37 19.28
N ASP A 423 -2.75 5.07 17.99
CA ASP A 423 -1.65 4.59 17.15
C ASP A 423 -0.65 5.72 16.85
N ALA A 424 -1.13 6.95 16.61
CA ALA A 424 -0.29 8.12 16.43
C ALA A 424 0.58 8.37 17.68
N TYR A 425 0.02 8.22 18.88
CA TYR A 425 0.76 8.37 20.12
C TYR A 425 1.79 7.26 20.34
N ARG A 426 1.46 6.00 20.05
CA ARG A 426 2.43 4.88 20.10
C ARG A 426 3.59 5.11 19.13
N LEU A 427 3.30 5.49 17.89
CA LEU A 427 4.33 5.82 16.91
C LEU A 427 5.16 7.03 17.34
N TYR A 428 4.53 8.04 17.94
CA TYR A 428 5.23 9.19 18.52
C TYR A 428 6.22 8.74 19.61
N GLN A 429 5.81 7.86 20.54
CA GLN A 429 6.70 7.32 21.57
C GLN A 429 7.89 6.57 20.96
N GLU A 430 7.67 5.76 19.92
CA GLU A 430 8.75 5.08 19.18
C GLU A 430 9.70 6.07 18.52
N VAL A 431 9.19 7.15 17.92
CA VAL A 431 10.03 8.22 17.34
C VAL A 431 10.82 8.94 18.43
N CYS A 432 10.22 9.27 19.58
CA CYS A 432 10.93 9.88 20.71
C CYS A 432 12.07 9.00 21.21
N GLN A 433 11.87 7.68 21.27
CA GLN A 433 12.89 6.74 21.75
C GLN A 433 14.03 6.55 20.74
N ARG A 434 13.72 6.46 19.44
CA ARG A 434 14.71 6.12 18.40
C ARG A 434 15.36 7.32 17.73
N TYR A 435 14.59 8.39 17.54
CA TYR A 435 14.97 9.57 16.73
C TYR A 435 14.43 10.88 17.34
N PRO A 436 14.77 11.23 18.60
CA PRO A 436 14.24 12.44 19.25
C PRO A 436 14.53 13.73 18.45
N GLU A 437 15.66 13.78 17.74
CA GLU A 437 16.07 14.91 16.89
C GLU A 437 15.28 15.04 15.58
N ALA A 438 14.44 14.04 15.27
CA ALA A 438 13.58 14.03 14.09
C ALA A 438 12.28 14.83 14.25
N LEU A 439 11.88 15.09 15.49
CA LEU A 439 10.60 15.70 15.81
C LEU A 439 10.69 17.22 15.72
N ASP A 440 9.95 17.80 14.79
CA ASP A 440 9.77 19.23 14.63
C ASP A 440 8.45 19.71 15.26
N LEU A 441 8.33 21.03 15.49
CA LEU A 441 7.11 21.62 16.07
C LEU A 441 5.85 21.28 15.28
N ARG A 442 5.98 21.09 13.96
CA ARG A 442 4.87 20.64 13.10
C ARG A 442 4.34 19.28 13.53
N ARG A 443 5.22 18.30 13.78
CA ARG A 443 4.80 16.95 14.21
C ARG A 443 4.27 16.95 15.63
N TYR A 444 4.91 17.67 16.57
CA TYR A 444 4.35 17.84 17.91
C TYR A 444 2.93 18.41 17.84
N SER A 445 2.73 19.48 17.08
CA SER A 445 1.41 20.09 16.87
C SER A 445 0.40 19.10 16.27
N ARG A 446 0.76 18.33 15.24
CA ARG A 446 -0.13 17.33 14.62
C ARG A 446 -0.50 16.18 15.56
N VAL A 447 0.46 15.64 16.31
CA VAL A 447 0.21 14.59 17.29
C VAL A 447 -0.73 15.12 18.38
N MET A 448 -0.44 16.29 18.94
CA MET A 448 -1.29 16.95 19.94
C MET A 448 -2.71 17.21 19.41
N GLN A 449 -2.87 17.75 18.19
CA GLN A 449 -4.18 17.99 17.59
C GLN A 449 -5.03 16.72 17.52
N VAL A 450 -4.42 15.60 17.13
CA VAL A 450 -5.12 14.32 17.01
C VAL A 450 -5.50 13.77 18.38
N LEU A 451 -4.62 13.91 19.38
CA LEU A 451 -4.91 13.55 20.77
C LEU A 451 -6.04 14.39 21.36
N LEU A 452 -6.03 15.71 21.13
CA LEU A 452 -7.08 16.63 21.59
C LEU A 452 -8.44 16.33 20.92
N ARG A 453 -8.45 16.00 19.63
CA ARG A 453 -9.67 15.57 18.92
C ARG A 453 -10.23 14.27 19.50
N ALA A 454 -9.36 13.34 19.87
CA ALA A 454 -9.73 12.10 20.55
C ALA A 454 -10.03 12.28 22.05
N ARG A 455 -10.08 13.52 22.57
CA ARG A 455 -10.31 13.86 23.98
C ARG A 455 -9.33 13.16 24.94
N MET A 456 -8.05 13.06 24.56
CA MET A 456 -6.95 12.54 25.37
C MET A 456 -5.98 13.67 25.79
N PRO A 457 -6.43 14.66 26.58
CA PRO A 457 -5.62 15.84 26.90
C PRO A 457 -4.38 15.51 27.75
N ASP A 458 -4.42 14.47 28.57
CA ASP A 458 -3.29 14.08 29.42
C ASP A 458 -2.08 13.63 28.59
N LEU A 459 -2.33 12.88 27.51
CA LEU A 459 -1.28 12.48 26.57
C LEU A 459 -0.79 13.66 25.75
N ALA A 460 -1.67 14.60 25.38
CA ALA A 460 -1.28 15.81 24.68
C ALA A 460 -0.42 16.74 25.55
N ASP A 461 -0.68 16.80 26.86
CA ASP A 461 0.14 17.52 27.83
C ASP A 461 1.54 16.91 27.96
N GLN A 462 1.65 15.57 27.91
CA GLN A 462 2.95 14.90 27.85
C GLN A 462 3.72 15.27 26.58
N VAL A 463 3.06 15.24 25.41
CA VAL A 463 3.67 15.65 24.13
C VAL A 463 4.13 17.12 24.16
N TYR A 464 3.37 18.00 24.83
CA TYR A 464 3.78 19.40 25.05
C TYR A 464 5.03 19.49 25.94
N LYS A 465 5.07 18.77 27.06
CA LYS A 465 6.24 18.74 27.96
C LYS A 465 7.49 18.26 27.24
N ASP A 466 7.37 17.22 26.42
CA ASP A 466 8.48 16.72 25.58
C ASP A 466 8.95 17.79 24.59
N ALA A 467 8.02 18.47 23.90
CA ALA A 467 8.34 19.54 22.94
C ALA A 467 9.12 20.70 23.58
N THR A 468 8.73 21.09 24.81
CA THR A 468 9.42 22.16 25.56
C THR A 468 10.78 21.72 26.11
N THR A 469 10.91 20.45 26.53
CA THR A 469 12.16 19.89 27.06
C THR A 469 13.23 19.73 25.97
N ASN A 470 12.82 19.33 24.77
CA ASN A 470 13.72 19.10 23.63
C ASN A 470 14.25 20.39 22.97
N GLN A 471 13.99 21.56 23.56
CA GLN A 471 14.43 22.88 23.08
C GLN A 471 14.10 23.17 21.60
N VAL A 472 13.11 22.50 21.02
CA VAL A 472 12.81 22.56 19.57
C VAL A 472 12.41 23.98 19.14
N MET A 473 11.92 24.79 20.07
CA MET A 473 11.55 26.20 19.87
C MET A 473 12.70 27.12 19.44
N THR A 474 13.96 26.76 19.69
CA THR A 474 15.13 27.59 19.31
C THR A 474 15.64 27.33 17.89
N THR A 475 15.20 26.23 17.27
CA THR A 475 15.63 25.88 15.90
C THR A 475 14.93 26.75 14.86
N HIS A 476 15.55 26.97 13.69
CA HIS A 476 15.02 27.76 12.56
C HIS A 476 13.75 27.12 11.94
N GLN A 477 12.64 27.13 12.68
CA GLN A 477 11.33 26.64 12.26
C GLN A 477 10.58 27.72 11.48
N SER A 478 9.68 27.31 10.59
CA SER A 478 8.81 28.28 9.94
C SER A 478 7.90 28.95 10.98
N ARG A 479 7.68 30.26 10.84
CA ARG A 479 6.74 31.04 11.66
C ARG A 479 5.37 30.36 11.78
N GLU A 480 4.92 29.74 10.70
CA GLU A 480 3.65 29.02 10.62
C GLU A 480 3.59 27.80 11.56
N ASN A 481 4.65 27.00 11.60
CA ASN A 481 4.71 25.82 12.48
C ASN A 481 4.72 26.23 13.96
N VAL A 482 5.40 27.33 14.30
CA VAL A 482 5.46 27.84 15.67
C VAL A 482 4.09 28.35 16.12
N LEU A 483 3.39 29.13 15.28
CA LEU A 483 2.03 29.60 15.58
C LEU A 483 1.03 28.44 15.68
N ALA A 484 1.09 27.48 14.76
CA ALA A 484 0.25 26.28 14.80
C ALA A 484 0.46 25.48 16.10
N PHE A 485 1.71 25.36 16.56
CA PHE A 485 2.03 24.75 17.85
C PHE A 485 1.37 25.51 19.00
N PHE A 486 1.56 26.83 19.12
CA PHE A 486 0.93 27.63 20.18
C PHE A 486 -0.59 27.55 20.18
N TYR A 487 -1.24 27.63 19.01
CA TYR A 487 -2.69 27.45 18.90
C TYR A 487 -3.17 26.06 19.35
N THR A 488 -2.37 25.03 19.10
CA THR A 488 -2.65 23.68 19.58
C THR A 488 -2.54 23.59 21.09
N VAL A 489 -1.55 24.26 21.70
CA VAL A 489 -1.40 24.34 23.17
C VAL A 489 -2.55 25.15 23.79
N TYR A 490 -2.98 26.25 23.19
CA TYR A 490 -4.17 26.97 23.67
C TYR A 490 -5.44 26.12 23.59
N ALA A 491 -5.58 25.29 22.54
CA ALA A 491 -6.66 24.30 22.48
C ALA A 491 -6.56 23.26 23.61
N LEU A 492 -5.34 22.79 23.96
CA LEU A 492 -5.11 21.95 25.13
C LEU A 492 -5.54 22.66 26.43
N CYS A 493 -5.22 23.93 26.61
CA CYS A 493 -5.67 24.72 27.77
C CYS A 493 -7.20 24.81 27.83
N SER A 494 -7.87 25.03 26.69
CA SER A 494 -9.33 25.06 26.62
C SER A 494 -9.98 23.73 27.02
N GLN A 495 -9.34 22.60 26.65
CA GLN A 495 -9.80 21.25 27.00
C GLN A 495 -9.39 20.79 28.40
N THR A 496 -8.43 21.43 29.06
CA THR A 496 -8.02 21.04 30.42
C THR A 496 -8.53 22.00 31.49
N GLY A 497 -8.85 23.24 31.10
CA GLY A 497 -9.10 24.33 32.05
C GLY A 497 -7.82 24.81 32.77
N ASN A 498 -6.62 24.43 32.28
CA ASN A 498 -5.36 24.78 32.91
C ASN A 498 -4.92 26.21 32.53
N ILE A 499 -5.32 27.19 33.35
CA ILE A 499 -4.99 28.61 33.13
C ILE A 499 -3.49 28.90 33.27
N ALA A 500 -2.80 28.23 34.20
CA ALA A 500 -1.36 28.39 34.38
C ALA A 500 -0.57 27.95 33.13
N LEU A 501 -1.01 26.88 32.47
CA LEU A 501 -0.44 26.44 31.19
C LEU A 501 -0.68 27.49 30.09
N PHE A 502 -1.85 28.14 30.08
CA PHE A 502 -2.13 29.22 29.13
C PHE A 502 -1.19 30.41 29.32
N GLU A 503 -1.02 30.87 30.56
CA GLU A 503 -0.16 32.03 30.89
C GLU A 503 1.31 31.77 30.54
N THR A 504 1.81 30.59 30.90
CA THR A 504 3.19 30.18 30.55
C THR A 504 3.37 30.10 29.04
N THR A 505 2.40 29.54 28.32
CA THR A 505 2.44 29.47 26.85
C THR A 505 2.39 30.86 26.21
N ALA A 506 1.56 31.77 26.73
CA ALA A 506 1.51 33.17 26.27
C ALA A 506 2.82 33.92 26.53
N ALA A 507 3.47 33.69 27.69
CA ALA A 507 4.78 34.24 27.96
C ALA A 507 5.83 33.71 26.98
N MET A 508 5.81 32.40 26.67
CA MET A 508 6.69 31.79 25.68
C MET A 508 6.47 32.35 24.28
N GLN A 509 5.21 32.55 23.86
CA GLN A 509 4.89 33.16 22.56
C GLN A 509 5.46 34.58 22.45
N ARG A 510 5.30 35.40 23.49
CA ARG A 510 5.86 36.76 23.54
C ARG A 510 7.38 36.75 23.51
N ALA A 511 8.02 35.86 24.28
CA ALA A 511 9.47 35.71 24.31
C ALA A 511 10.04 35.28 22.94
N ALA A 512 9.27 34.50 22.17
CA ALA A 512 9.62 34.12 20.80
C ALA A 512 9.36 35.23 19.75
N GLY A 513 8.91 36.42 20.17
CA GLY A 513 8.72 37.58 19.29
C GLY A 513 7.45 37.53 18.43
N PHE A 514 6.50 36.64 18.74
CA PHE A 514 5.21 36.62 18.05
C PHE A 514 4.24 37.63 18.68
N PRO A 515 3.38 38.26 17.85
CA PRO A 515 2.49 39.34 18.30
C PRO A 515 1.45 38.89 19.34
N ILE A 516 0.70 39.89 19.83
CA ILE A 516 -0.41 39.84 20.78
C ILE A 516 -1.31 38.62 20.53
N LEU A 517 -1.88 38.08 21.60
CA LEU A 517 -2.81 36.95 21.57
C LEU A 517 -3.86 37.14 20.46
N SER A 518 -3.94 36.15 19.56
CA SER A 518 -4.93 36.13 18.49
C SER A 518 -6.35 36.06 19.05
N HIS A 519 -7.34 36.41 18.23
CA HIS A 519 -8.77 36.17 18.53
C HIS A 519 -8.99 34.73 18.98
N ARG A 520 -8.48 33.77 18.21
CA ARG A 520 -8.51 32.33 18.50
C ARG A 520 -7.91 31.97 19.87
N SER A 521 -6.79 32.58 20.24
CA SER A 521 -6.16 32.37 21.56
C SER A 521 -7.07 32.86 22.68
N LEU A 522 -7.78 33.97 22.49
CA LEU A 522 -8.71 34.53 23.47
C LEU A 522 -9.99 33.68 23.60
N THR A 523 -10.54 33.16 22.49
CA THR A 523 -11.65 32.18 22.53
C THR A 523 -11.25 30.92 23.31
N CYS A 524 -10.03 30.42 23.12
CA CYS A 524 -9.48 29.31 23.90
C CYS A 524 -9.33 29.66 25.39
N LEU A 525 -8.91 30.89 25.72
CA LEU A 525 -8.81 31.38 27.11
C LEU A 525 -10.18 31.44 27.77
N MET A 526 -11.17 32.01 27.08
CA MET A 526 -12.56 32.05 27.55
C MET A 526 -13.08 30.64 27.85
N SER A 527 -12.85 29.70 26.93
CA SER A 527 -13.23 28.30 27.11
C SER A 527 -12.50 27.63 28.28
N ALA A 528 -11.21 27.93 28.49
CA ALA A 528 -10.43 27.44 29.62
C ALA A 528 -10.98 27.97 30.96
N PHE A 529 -11.36 29.26 31.02
CA PHE A 529 -11.98 29.84 32.20
C PHE A 529 -13.30 29.17 32.55
N LEU A 530 -14.18 28.95 31.56
CA LEU A 530 -15.44 28.22 31.77
C LEU A 530 -15.20 26.82 32.31
N ARG A 531 -14.24 26.08 31.73
CA ARG A 531 -13.91 24.74 32.19
C ARG A 531 -13.33 24.69 33.60
N SER A 532 -12.66 25.76 34.02
CA SER A 532 -12.17 25.95 35.41
C SER A 532 -13.22 26.49 36.38
N GLY A 533 -14.45 26.79 35.93
CA GLY A 533 -15.53 27.37 36.73
C GLY A 533 -15.42 28.88 36.98
N LYS A 534 -14.49 29.56 36.31
CA LYS A 534 -14.21 31.02 36.42
C LYS A 534 -15.05 31.82 35.43
N ILE A 535 -16.36 31.84 35.65
CA ILE A 535 -17.31 32.34 34.65
C ILE A 535 -17.26 33.87 34.49
N LYS A 536 -16.93 34.60 35.57
CA LYS A 536 -16.79 36.07 35.52
C LYS A 536 -15.63 36.48 34.63
N GLU A 537 -14.52 35.77 34.73
CA GLU A 537 -13.31 35.98 33.93
C GLU A 537 -13.56 35.61 32.46
N ALA A 538 -14.31 34.54 32.19
CA ALA A 538 -14.73 34.19 30.84
C ALA A 538 -15.57 35.31 30.18
N LYS A 539 -16.53 35.89 30.92
CA LYS A 539 -17.33 37.04 30.45
C LYS A 539 -16.45 38.28 30.21
N ALA A 540 -15.49 38.56 31.08
CA ALA A 540 -14.55 39.66 30.87
C ALA A 540 -13.71 39.49 29.60
N VAL A 541 -13.30 38.26 29.26
CA VAL A 541 -12.62 37.97 27.98
C VAL A 541 -13.57 38.21 26.80
N PHE A 542 -14.83 37.78 26.90
CA PHE A 542 -15.84 38.06 25.88
C PHE A 542 -16.08 39.56 25.68
N ASP A 543 -16.21 40.33 26.76
CA ASP A 543 -16.37 41.78 26.72
C ASP A 543 -15.15 42.46 26.09
N HIS A 544 -13.94 41.95 26.36
CA HIS A 544 -12.72 42.42 25.72
C HIS A 544 -12.70 42.13 24.21
N LEU A 545 -13.14 40.94 23.80
CA LEU A 545 -13.34 40.60 22.40
C LEU A 545 -14.36 41.56 21.78
N ALA A 546 -15.56 41.68 22.34
CA ALA A 546 -16.61 42.58 21.86
C ALA A 546 -16.16 44.04 21.75
N PHE A 547 -15.43 44.56 22.73
CA PHE A 547 -14.96 45.95 22.71
C PHE A 547 -13.88 46.19 21.65
N SER A 548 -12.95 45.24 21.47
CA SER A 548 -11.85 45.37 20.50
C SER A 548 -12.37 45.55 19.05
N THR A 549 -13.53 44.96 18.76
CA THR A 549 -14.19 45.02 17.44
C THR A 549 -14.76 46.39 17.13
N SER A 550 -15.39 47.02 18.14
CA SER A 550 -15.97 48.35 18.02
C SER A 550 -14.94 49.45 17.73
N SER A 551 -13.70 49.25 18.19
CA SER A 551 -12.60 50.22 18.00
C SER A 551 -11.99 50.14 16.59
N SER A 552 -11.85 48.94 16.01
CA SER A 552 -11.34 48.77 14.63
C SER A 552 -12.28 49.39 13.60
N ASP A 553 -13.59 49.20 13.79
CA ASP A 553 -14.63 49.71 12.88
C ASP A 553 -14.77 51.24 12.86
N MET A 554 -14.34 51.93 13.90
CA MET A 554 -14.28 53.40 13.91
C MET A 554 -13.12 53.94 13.07
N VAL A 555 -12.02 53.19 12.95
CA VAL A 555 -10.86 53.61 12.15
C VAL A 555 -11.09 53.36 10.66
N SER A 556 -11.85 52.31 10.30
CA SER A 556 -12.16 51.96 8.91
C SER A 556 -13.26 52.82 8.26
N LYS A 557 -14.04 53.58 9.05
CA LYS A 557 -15.12 54.47 8.56
C LYS A 557 -14.71 55.93 8.29
N LEU A 558 -13.43 56.28 8.40
CA LEU A 558 -12.94 57.55 7.83
C LEU A 558 -13.06 57.51 6.29
N PRO A 559 -13.67 58.53 5.64
CA PRO A 559 -13.97 58.47 4.21
C PRO A 559 -12.67 58.54 3.39
N SER A 560 -12.11 57.38 3.04
CA SER A 560 -11.09 57.33 2.00
C SER A 560 -11.76 57.55 0.65
N ALA A 561 -11.63 58.75 0.11
CA ALA A 561 -12.07 59.08 -1.23
C ALA A 561 -11.43 58.12 -2.26
N ALA A 562 -12.27 57.64 -3.19
CA ALA A 562 -11.92 56.92 -4.41
C ALA A 562 -11.28 55.52 -4.29
N LYS A 563 -12.09 54.49 -4.02
CA LYS A 563 -11.85 53.14 -4.58
C LYS A 563 -13.08 52.67 -5.34
N ARG A 564 -12.89 52.51 -6.67
CA ARG A 564 -13.88 52.09 -7.66
C ARG A 564 -14.51 50.74 -7.26
N SER A 565 -15.84 50.69 -7.37
CA SER A 565 -16.65 49.49 -7.17
C SER A 565 -16.22 48.37 -8.12
N ARG A 566 -15.57 47.34 -7.57
CA ARG A 566 -15.68 45.98 -8.09
C ARG A 566 -16.58 45.23 -7.13
N SER A 567 -17.73 44.78 -7.62
CA SER A 567 -18.61 43.85 -6.92
C SER A 567 -17.78 42.65 -6.44
N PRO A 568 -17.81 42.30 -5.15
CA PRO A 568 -17.17 41.08 -4.69
C PRO A 568 -17.85 39.88 -5.37
N PRO A 569 -17.10 38.85 -5.79
CA PRO A 569 -17.70 37.61 -6.28
C PRO A 569 -18.60 37.00 -5.18
N PRO A 570 -19.59 36.18 -5.54
CA PRO A 570 -20.44 35.53 -4.56
C PRO A 570 -19.55 34.76 -3.58
N ARG A 571 -19.68 35.06 -2.29
CA ARG A 571 -19.07 34.29 -1.21
C ARG A 571 -19.62 32.87 -1.31
N GLU A 572 -18.86 31.96 -1.92
CA GLU A 572 -19.07 30.54 -1.69
C GLU A 572 -18.82 30.28 -0.20
N ASN A 573 -19.86 29.79 0.49
CA ASN A 573 -19.82 29.43 1.90
C ASN A 573 -18.70 28.42 2.17
N THR A 574 -17.54 28.89 2.62
CA THR A 574 -16.50 28.06 3.26
C THR A 574 -16.70 27.96 4.78
N GLY A 575 -17.88 28.32 5.28
CA GLY A 575 -18.21 28.22 6.70
C GLY A 575 -18.64 26.81 7.07
N HIS A 576 -17.73 26.02 7.64
CA HIS A 576 -18.11 24.98 8.62
C HIS A 576 -16.86 24.46 9.35
N LEU A 577 -16.64 24.97 10.57
CA LEU A 577 -15.65 24.45 11.52
C LEU A 577 -16.37 24.16 12.84
N ASP A 578 -16.98 22.97 12.93
CA ASP A 578 -17.24 22.33 14.23
C ASP A 578 -15.87 21.98 14.82
N TRP A 579 -15.41 22.80 15.76
CA TRP A 579 -13.99 22.90 16.12
C TRP A 579 -13.36 21.67 16.79
N LEU A 580 -14.15 20.66 17.14
CA LEU A 580 -13.66 19.38 17.66
C LEU A 580 -14.30 18.14 17.04
N ASP A 581 -15.45 18.26 16.35
CA ASP A 581 -16.15 17.10 15.80
C ASP A 581 -16.26 17.21 14.26
N GLU A 582 -15.43 16.37 13.62
CA GLU A 582 -15.69 15.75 12.32
C GLU A 582 -16.24 16.61 11.16
N GLN A 583 -15.40 17.44 10.51
CA GLN A 583 -15.37 17.50 9.03
C GLN A 583 -14.15 18.25 8.48
N GLY A 584 -13.54 17.67 7.45
CA GLY A 584 -12.50 18.31 6.63
C GLY A 584 -11.06 18.11 7.12
N ASP A 585 -10.18 17.79 6.18
CA ASP A 585 -8.72 17.80 6.28
C ASP A 585 -8.22 19.26 6.33
N VAL A 586 -8.78 20.06 7.25
CA VAL A 586 -8.31 21.41 7.50
C VAL A 586 -7.05 21.25 8.36
N ASP A 587 -5.92 21.00 7.69
CA ASP A 587 -4.61 21.41 8.21
C ASP A 587 -4.84 22.83 8.76
N LEU A 588 -4.51 23.07 10.03
CA LEU A 588 -4.59 24.41 10.61
C LEU A 588 -3.63 25.31 9.84
N ASP A 589 -4.04 25.81 8.68
CA ASP A 589 -3.24 26.70 7.87
C ASP A 589 -3.34 28.08 8.54
N PRO A 590 -2.30 28.54 9.25
CA PRO A 590 -2.32 29.85 9.90
C PRO A 590 -2.49 30.99 8.89
N ARG A 591 -2.40 30.73 7.58
CA ARG A 591 -2.66 31.71 6.51
C ARG A 591 -4.15 31.97 6.27
N GLN A 592 -5.04 31.05 6.65
CA GLN A 592 -6.48 31.21 6.47
C GLN A 592 -7.17 31.87 7.65
N GLU A 593 -6.41 32.33 8.65
CA GLU A 593 -6.92 33.20 9.71
C GLU A 593 -7.27 34.55 9.07
N GLN A 594 -8.44 34.62 8.44
CA GLN A 594 -9.11 35.88 8.17
C GLN A 594 -9.19 36.57 9.52
N VAL A 595 -8.54 37.72 9.64
CA VAL A 595 -8.62 38.55 10.83
C VAL A 595 -10.10 38.95 10.94
N THR A 596 -10.85 38.17 11.72
CA THR A 596 -12.20 38.54 12.11
C THR A 596 -12.02 39.63 13.14
N ASP A 597 -12.21 40.87 12.70
CA ASP A 597 -12.26 42.06 13.56
C ASP A 597 -13.56 42.06 14.41
N GLY A 598 -14.02 40.89 14.87
CA GLY A 598 -15.37 40.62 15.37
C GLY A 598 -15.41 39.46 16.35
N VAL A 599 -16.28 39.54 17.37
CA VAL A 599 -16.79 38.36 18.09
C VAL A 599 -17.52 37.50 17.08
N ASP A 600 -17.24 36.20 17.07
CA ASP A 600 -17.86 35.27 16.13
C ASP A 600 -18.91 34.37 16.79
N VAL A 601 -19.53 33.50 15.99
CA VAL A 601 -20.53 32.54 16.47
C VAL A 601 -19.97 31.56 17.50
N VAL A 602 -18.68 31.23 17.42
CA VAL A 602 -18.03 30.32 18.36
C VAL A 602 -17.94 30.99 19.73
N ASP A 603 -17.57 32.25 19.79
CA ASP A 603 -17.51 32.99 21.05
C ASP A 603 -18.88 33.08 21.73
N PHE A 604 -19.93 33.40 20.96
CA PHE A 604 -21.31 33.42 21.45
C PHE A 604 -21.74 32.04 21.97
N ASN A 605 -21.41 30.95 21.25
CA ASN A 605 -21.72 29.59 21.68
C ASN A 605 -20.99 29.21 22.98
N VAL A 606 -19.73 29.63 23.13
CA VAL A 606 -18.96 29.44 24.37
C VAL A 606 -19.60 30.23 25.52
N LEU A 607 -20.00 31.49 25.29
CA LEU A 607 -20.71 32.30 26.28
C LEU A 607 -22.05 31.68 26.71
N ILE A 608 -22.85 31.19 25.76
CA ILE A 608 -24.13 30.50 26.03
C ILE A 608 -23.87 29.29 26.94
N ARG A 609 -22.86 28.46 26.63
CA ARG A 609 -22.48 27.33 27.51
C ARG A 609 -22.07 27.78 28.90
N GLY A 610 -21.34 28.89 29.00
CA GLY A 610 -20.99 29.49 30.28
C GLY A 610 -22.20 29.91 31.10
N ILE A 611 -23.22 30.47 30.47
CA ILE A 611 -24.50 30.81 31.12
C ILE A 611 -25.23 29.55 31.58
N ILE A 612 -25.26 28.48 30.77
CA ILE A 612 -25.86 27.19 31.15
C ILE A 612 -25.18 26.58 32.38
N MET A 613 -23.86 26.76 32.50
CA MET A 613 -23.08 26.25 33.64
C MET A 613 -23.30 27.07 34.91
N GLU A 614 -23.79 28.31 34.83
CA GLU A 614 -24.17 29.07 36.02
C GLU A 614 -25.43 28.44 36.62
N HIS A 615 -25.35 28.03 37.88
CA HIS A 615 -26.48 27.46 38.61
C HIS A 615 -27.52 28.55 38.92
N GLY A 616 -28.34 28.88 37.92
CA GLY A 616 -29.53 29.71 38.03
C GLY A 616 -30.81 28.89 38.01
N SER A 617 -31.94 29.55 38.25
CA SER A 617 -33.22 28.96 37.85
C SER A 617 -33.21 28.76 36.33
N GLN A 618 -33.83 27.71 35.82
CA GLN A 618 -33.76 27.45 34.39
C GLN A 618 -34.43 28.57 33.56
N GLN A 619 -35.51 29.16 34.08
CA GLN A 619 -36.11 30.36 33.49
C GLN A 619 -35.10 31.51 33.35
N GLU A 620 -34.33 31.79 34.40
CA GLU A 620 -33.26 32.80 34.35
C GLU A 620 -32.20 32.44 33.30
N THR A 621 -31.78 31.17 33.23
CA THR A 621 -30.86 30.68 32.20
C THR A 621 -31.41 30.93 30.80
N GLN A 622 -32.70 30.63 30.54
CA GLN A 622 -33.34 30.87 29.26
C GLN A 622 -33.41 32.37 28.91
N GLU A 623 -33.83 33.22 29.85
CA GLU A 623 -33.89 34.67 29.65
C GLU A 623 -32.53 35.25 29.29
N ARG A 624 -31.47 34.78 29.94
CA ARG A 624 -30.09 35.20 29.69
C ARG A 624 -29.56 34.69 28.36
N VAL A 625 -29.86 33.44 27.99
CA VAL A 625 -29.52 32.90 26.66
C VAL A 625 -30.25 33.68 25.56
N LEU A 626 -31.53 34.03 25.74
CA LEU A 626 -32.27 34.87 24.81
C LEU A 626 -31.65 36.27 24.68
N ALA A 627 -31.19 36.86 25.78
CA ALA A 627 -30.47 38.14 25.73
C ALA A 627 -29.18 38.02 24.90
N VAL A 628 -28.43 36.92 25.02
CA VAL A 628 -27.24 36.65 24.21
C VAL A 628 -27.59 36.47 22.74
N LEU A 629 -28.65 35.72 22.39
CA LEU A 629 -29.10 35.56 21.01
C LEU A 629 -29.55 36.88 20.38
N ARG A 630 -30.22 37.75 21.14
CA ARG A 630 -30.55 39.11 20.69
C ARG A 630 -29.29 39.92 20.42
N HIS A 631 -28.29 39.85 21.30
CA HIS A 631 -27.01 40.52 21.09
C HIS A 631 -26.28 40.00 19.86
N MET A 632 -26.24 38.68 19.68
CA MET A 632 -25.69 38.01 18.50
C MET A 632 -26.33 38.55 17.20
N SER A 633 -27.67 38.66 17.16
CA SER A 633 -28.39 39.25 16.04
C SER A 633 -28.11 40.75 15.86
N MET A 634 -27.95 41.53 16.93
CA MET A 634 -27.63 42.96 16.85
C MET A 634 -26.24 43.22 16.26
N VAL A 635 -25.27 42.35 16.53
CA VAL A 635 -23.90 42.43 15.97
C VAL A 635 -23.83 41.83 14.56
N GLY A 636 -24.95 41.31 14.04
CA GLY A 636 -25.02 40.73 12.70
C GLY A 636 -24.37 39.34 12.60
N VAL A 637 -24.20 38.64 13.72
CA VAL A 637 -23.73 37.25 13.75
C VAL A 637 -24.95 36.34 13.64
N ALA A 638 -25.03 35.52 12.60
CA ALA A 638 -26.13 34.57 12.43
C ALA A 638 -25.91 33.32 13.28
N SER A 639 -26.96 32.83 13.93
CA SER A 639 -26.96 31.54 14.63
C SER A 639 -26.64 30.40 13.67
N ASP A 640 -25.71 29.53 14.05
CA ASP A 640 -25.36 28.35 13.26
C ASP A 640 -25.92 27.06 13.89
N LYS A 641 -25.61 25.92 13.26
CA LYS A 641 -26.00 24.62 13.81
C LYS A 641 -25.47 24.40 15.21
N ALA A 642 -24.23 24.79 15.49
CA ALA A 642 -23.64 24.62 16.81
C ALA A 642 -24.38 25.45 17.88
N THR A 643 -24.89 26.63 17.50
CA THR A 643 -25.82 27.41 18.32
C THR A 643 -27.09 26.62 18.58
N LEU A 644 -27.78 26.14 17.53
CA LEU A 644 -29.01 25.36 17.69
C LEU A 644 -28.80 24.11 18.54
N ARG A 645 -27.68 23.38 18.37
CA ARG A 645 -27.34 22.21 19.20
C ARG A 645 -27.17 22.60 20.67
N THR A 646 -26.49 23.72 20.93
CA THR A 646 -26.30 24.23 22.29
C THR A 646 -27.63 24.67 22.91
N LEU A 647 -28.53 25.27 22.12
CA LEU A 647 -29.87 25.66 22.58
C LEU A 647 -30.75 24.47 22.92
N MET A 648 -30.58 23.32 22.24
CA MET A 648 -31.32 22.12 22.61
C MET A 648 -30.97 21.62 24.01
N ASP A 649 -29.75 21.86 24.52
CA ASP A 649 -29.41 21.54 25.92
C ASP A 649 -30.07 22.52 26.91
N VAL A 650 -30.34 23.76 26.50
CA VAL A 650 -31.03 24.79 27.30
C VAL A 650 -32.53 24.48 27.44
N TYR A 651 -33.18 24.21 26.30
CA TYR A 651 -34.64 24.06 26.21
C TYR A 651 -35.13 22.63 26.44
N ALA A 652 -34.18 21.69 26.49
CA ALA A 652 -34.34 20.32 26.96
C ALA A 652 -35.06 20.17 28.32
N GLN A 653 -35.08 21.25 29.12
CA GLN A 653 -35.38 21.19 30.55
C GLN A 653 -36.68 21.92 31.04
N ASP A 654 -37.44 22.68 30.24
CA ASP A 654 -38.61 23.39 30.83
C ASP A 654 -39.85 23.55 29.96
N SER A 655 -39.81 23.20 28.66
CA SER A 655 -41.06 23.26 27.92
C SER A 655 -41.95 22.11 28.42
N MET A 656 -42.96 22.45 29.21
CA MET A 656 -44.05 21.55 29.61
C MET A 656 -44.59 20.75 28.41
N ASP A 657 -44.45 21.31 27.21
CA ASP A 657 -44.96 20.73 25.96
C ASP A 657 -43.87 20.30 24.95
N GLY A 658 -42.56 20.43 25.24
CA GLY A 658 -41.49 20.04 24.29
C GLY A 658 -41.36 20.92 23.03
N VAL A 659 -42.26 21.90 22.82
CA VAL A 659 -42.45 22.63 21.57
C VAL A 659 -41.16 23.28 21.03
N MET A 660 -40.41 23.99 21.88
CA MET A 660 -39.17 24.65 21.43
C MET A 660 -38.09 23.63 21.04
N GLU A 661 -38.02 22.48 21.71
CA GLU A 661 -37.07 21.42 21.34
C GLU A 661 -37.45 20.80 19.99
N ASP A 662 -38.74 20.63 19.73
CA ASP A 662 -39.25 20.12 18.46
C ASP A 662 -39.02 21.12 17.32
N GLU A 663 -39.26 22.42 17.53
CA GLU A 663 -38.94 23.46 16.55
C GLU A 663 -37.43 23.53 16.24
N LEU A 664 -36.57 23.46 17.26
CA LEU A 664 -35.11 23.42 17.06
C LEU A 664 -34.67 22.15 16.32
N SER A 665 -35.31 21.01 16.64
CA SER A 665 -35.07 19.74 15.93
C SER A 665 -35.49 19.85 14.47
N ASP A 666 -36.63 20.47 14.18
CA ASP A 666 -37.16 20.66 12.83
C ASP A 666 -36.27 21.58 12.00
N GLN A 667 -35.76 22.66 12.59
CA GLN A 667 -34.79 23.55 11.94
C GLN A 667 -33.50 22.80 11.60
N LEU A 668 -32.99 21.98 12.52
CA LEU A 668 -31.79 21.17 12.27
C LEU A 668 -32.03 20.05 11.25
N LEU A 669 -33.23 19.47 11.19
CA LEU A 669 -33.61 18.46 10.20
C LEU A 669 -33.85 19.05 8.81
N GLY A 670 -34.36 20.28 8.74
CA GLY A 670 -34.63 21.01 7.50
C GLY A 670 -33.39 21.66 6.87
N ASP A 671 -32.27 21.72 7.60
CA ASP A 671 -31.03 22.30 7.08
C ASP A 671 -30.46 21.42 5.95
N PRO A 672 -30.31 21.95 4.72
CA PRO A 672 -29.78 21.19 3.57
C PRO A 672 -28.33 20.74 3.76
N SER A 673 -27.61 21.35 4.71
CA SER A 673 -26.24 21.00 5.04
C SER A 673 -26.14 20.04 6.24
N ALA A 674 -27.27 19.57 6.78
CA ALA A 674 -27.28 18.56 7.84
C ALA A 674 -26.60 17.27 7.38
N THR A 675 -25.67 16.78 8.19
CA THR A 675 -24.86 15.61 7.88
C THR A 675 -25.52 14.34 8.42
N THR A 676 -25.09 13.17 7.94
CA THR A 676 -25.51 11.88 8.54
C THR A 676 -25.22 11.83 10.03
N HIS A 677 -24.13 12.46 10.49
CA HIS A 677 -23.80 12.55 11.91
C HIS A 677 -24.84 13.37 12.68
N ASP A 678 -25.28 14.51 12.15
CA ASP A 678 -26.31 15.36 12.76
C ASP A 678 -27.63 14.61 12.95
N HIS A 679 -28.04 13.86 11.93
CA HIS A 679 -29.23 13.03 12.00
C HIS A 679 -29.13 11.94 13.05
N VAL A 680 -27.98 11.24 13.14
CA VAL A 680 -27.73 10.22 14.16
C VAL A 680 -27.72 10.84 15.56
N TRP A 681 -27.09 12.00 15.72
CA TRP A 681 -27.05 12.73 16.99
C TRP A 681 -28.46 13.15 17.45
N LEU A 682 -29.27 13.71 16.55
CA LEU A 682 -30.67 14.04 16.84
C LEU A 682 -31.50 12.82 17.22
N ASN A 683 -31.35 11.72 16.48
CA ASN A 683 -32.03 10.46 16.79
C ASN A 683 -31.63 9.96 18.18
N ASN A 684 -30.32 9.97 18.50
CA ASN A 684 -29.80 9.56 19.80
C ASN A 684 -30.29 10.47 20.93
N LEU A 685 -30.36 11.78 20.69
CA LEU A 685 -30.90 12.73 21.64
C LEU A 685 -32.36 12.41 21.95
N LYS A 686 -33.25 12.32 20.94
CA LYS A 686 -34.66 11.99 21.15
C LYS A 686 -34.86 10.62 21.81
N LEU A 687 -34.10 9.59 21.40
CA LEU A 687 -34.13 8.28 22.07
C LEU A 687 -33.72 8.37 23.54
N THR A 688 -32.68 9.16 23.86
CA THR A 688 -32.25 9.41 25.24
C THR A 688 -33.35 10.10 26.05
N ARG A 689 -34.01 11.10 25.45
CA ARG A 689 -35.15 11.83 26.07
C ARG A 689 -36.31 10.91 26.37
N LEU A 690 -36.66 10.02 25.43
CA LEU A 690 -37.68 9.01 25.63
C LEU A 690 -37.29 8.08 26.79
N ILE A 691 -36.12 7.43 26.71
CA ILE A 691 -35.63 6.46 27.72
C ILE A 691 -35.66 7.05 29.14
N TYR A 692 -35.14 8.27 29.30
CA TYR A 692 -34.97 8.89 30.61
C TYR A 692 -36.11 9.86 30.98
N GLY A 693 -37.18 9.98 30.18
CA GLY A 693 -38.40 10.70 30.52
C GLY A 693 -38.27 12.22 30.63
N GLY A 694 -37.54 12.86 29.69
CA GLY A 694 -37.16 14.28 29.78
C GLY A 694 -36.21 14.55 30.95
N ILE A 695 -35.41 15.62 30.94
CA ILE A 695 -34.47 15.88 32.05
C ILE A 695 -35.22 16.32 33.35
N ASN A 696 -36.51 16.68 33.27
CA ASN A 696 -37.17 17.50 34.33
C ASN A 696 -38.11 16.72 35.21
N THR A 697 -38.35 15.46 34.89
CA THR A 697 -38.95 14.57 35.87
C THR A 697 -37.90 14.37 36.96
N SER A 698 -38.01 15.14 38.04
CA SER A 698 -37.13 15.07 39.20
C SER A 698 -36.87 13.60 39.54
N PRO A 699 -35.62 13.18 39.83
CA PRO A 699 -35.30 11.79 40.18
C PRO A 699 -36.20 11.22 41.29
N ARG A 700 -36.78 12.09 42.12
CA ARG A 700 -37.68 11.74 43.22
C ARG A 700 -39.14 11.49 42.80
N SER A 701 -39.61 11.97 41.64
CA SER A 701 -40.98 11.76 41.17
C SER A 701 -41.13 10.66 40.11
N ARG A 702 -40.02 10.10 39.62
CA ARG A 702 -40.06 9.02 38.63
C ARG A 702 -40.49 7.72 39.30
N GLN A 703 -41.75 7.33 39.07
CA GLN A 703 -42.14 5.95 39.33
C GLN A 703 -41.30 5.03 38.43
N PRO A 704 -40.57 4.03 38.98
CA PRO A 704 -39.71 3.12 38.20
C PRO A 704 -40.42 2.45 37.01
N GLN A 705 -41.74 2.25 37.12
CA GLN A 705 -42.58 1.68 36.07
C GLN A 705 -42.69 2.56 34.81
N SER A 706 -42.55 3.88 34.94
CA SER A 706 -42.58 4.80 33.80
C SER A 706 -41.33 4.67 32.93
N ILE A 707 -40.15 4.61 33.56
CA ILE A 707 -38.86 4.43 32.89
C ILE A 707 -38.85 3.10 32.12
N GLU A 708 -39.32 2.03 32.76
CA GLU A 708 -39.40 0.71 32.12
C GLU A 708 -40.26 0.75 30.84
N LYS A 709 -41.43 1.40 30.88
CA LYS A 709 -42.31 1.56 29.71
C LYS A 709 -41.64 2.40 28.61
N ASN A 710 -40.98 3.48 29.00
CA ASN A 710 -40.31 4.38 28.06
C ASN A 710 -39.14 3.72 27.33
N VAL A 711 -38.31 2.95 28.05
CA VAL A 711 -37.20 2.18 27.46
C VAL A 711 -37.74 1.21 26.41
N PHE A 712 -38.83 0.50 26.74
CA PHE A 712 -39.48 -0.43 25.81
C PHE A 712 -40.06 0.29 24.59
N GLN A 713 -40.71 1.43 24.79
CA GLN A 713 -41.25 2.26 23.70
C GLN A 713 -40.15 2.77 22.78
N ALA A 714 -39.06 3.30 23.31
CA ALA A 714 -37.92 3.80 22.53
C ALA A 714 -37.32 2.68 21.65
N ALA A 715 -37.13 1.48 22.21
CA ALA A 715 -36.64 0.33 21.45
C ALA A 715 -37.63 -0.13 20.36
N ARG A 716 -38.95 -0.06 20.62
CA ARG A 716 -39.98 -0.37 19.60
C ARG A 716 -39.99 0.65 18.47
N ILE A 717 -39.91 1.94 18.78
CA ILE A 717 -39.81 3.01 17.78
C ILE A 717 -38.57 2.76 16.91
N PHE A 718 -37.42 2.52 17.54
CA PHE A 718 -36.18 2.22 16.85
C PHE A 718 -36.29 1.01 15.91
N LEU A 719 -36.81 -0.12 16.39
CA LEU A 719 -36.97 -1.35 15.60
C LEU A 719 -38.05 -1.22 14.51
N SER A 720 -39.05 -0.35 14.69
CA SER A 720 -40.00 -0.03 13.62
C SER A 720 -39.39 0.78 12.48
N ASN A 721 -38.19 1.34 12.70
CA ASN A 721 -37.44 2.18 11.77
C ASN A 721 -38.23 3.39 11.23
N SER A 722 -39.21 3.86 12.01
CA SER A 722 -40.09 4.98 11.68
C SER A 722 -39.59 6.25 12.38
N ARG A 723 -38.84 7.09 11.65
CA ARG A 723 -38.31 8.33 12.21
C ARG A 723 -39.40 9.34 12.52
N ARG A 724 -40.56 9.25 11.84
CA ARG A 724 -41.73 10.10 12.14
C ARG A 724 -42.27 9.90 13.56
N GLN A 725 -42.09 8.72 14.16
CA GLN A 725 -42.44 8.50 15.57
C GLN A 725 -41.49 9.22 16.55
N LEU A 726 -40.26 9.53 16.12
CA LEU A 726 -39.34 10.39 16.89
C LEU A 726 -39.57 11.87 16.61
N PHE A 727 -39.95 12.23 15.38
CA PHE A 727 -40.17 13.60 14.92
C PHE A 727 -41.50 13.69 14.16
N PRO A 728 -42.62 13.94 14.86
CA PRO A 728 -43.96 13.95 14.25
C PRO A 728 -44.18 14.98 13.14
N SER A 729 -43.40 16.05 13.16
CA SER A 729 -43.33 17.16 12.19
C SER A 729 -42.85 16.74 10.79
N LEU A 730 -42.15 15.61 10.66
CA LEU A 730 -41.66 15.12 9.37
C LEU A 730 -42.80 14.76 8.43
N GLN A 731 -42.80 15.35 7.23
CA GLN A 731 -43.82 15.10 6.20
C GLN A 731 -43.77 13.67 5.63
N ALA A 732 -42.56 13.10 5.51
CA ALA A 732 -42.33 11.75 5.02
C ALA A 732 -41.62 10.93 6.09
N ASP A 733 -42.01 9.66 6.23
CA ASP A 733 -41.32 8.75 7.14
C ASP A 733 -39.98 8.34 6.54
N THR A 734 -38.91 8.71 7.21
CA THR A 734 -37.53 8.35 6.84
C THR A 734 -37.01 7.31 7.82
N PHE A 735 -35.94 6.60 7.43
CA PHE A 735 -35.34 5.61 8.32
C PHE A 735 -34.56 6.29 9.46
N ILE A 736 -34.53 5.64 10.62
CA ILE A 736 -33.73 6.08 11.76
C ILE A 736 -32.27 5.72 11.47
N GLN A 737 -31.48 6.72 11.07
CA GLN A 737 -30.04 6.57 10.96
C GLN A 737 -29.43 6.23 12.33
N ALA A 738 -28.64 5.17 12.38
CA ALA A 738 -28.10 4.60 13.61
C ALA A 738 -26.59 4.32 13.50
N ASN A 739 -25.85 4.63 14.56
CA ASN A 739 -24.45 4.24 14.73
C ASN A 739 -24.28 3.33 15.95
N ILE A 740 -23.05 2.93 16.24
CA ILE A 740 -22.73 2.06 17.38
C ILE A 740 -23.26 2.66 18.69
N MET A 741 -23.17 3.98 18.88
CA MET A 741 -23.68 4.65 20.08
C MET A 741 -25.21 4.52 20.22
N THR A 742 -25.98 4.61 19.12
CA THR A 742 -27.44 4.38 19.12
C THR A 742 -27.79 3.01 19.71
N TYR A 743 -27.08 1.97 19.25
CA TYR A 743 -27.29 0.60 19.74
C TYR A 743 -26.85 0.43 21.19
N THR A 744 -25.68 0.98 21.56
CA THR A 744 -25.18 0.94 22.94
C THR A 744 -26.18 1.57 23.90
N LEU A 745 -26.70 2.76 23.58
CA LEU A 745 -27.70 3.47 24.38
C LEU A 745 -28.92 2.59 24.68
N LEU A 746 -29.51 1.99 23.63
CA LEU A 746 -30.70 1.16 23.76
C LEU A 746 -30.41 -0.13 24.52
N ILE A 747 -29.32 -0.82 24.21
CA ILE A 747 -28.97 -2.09 24.84
C ILE A 747 -28.62 -1.89 26.32
N GLU A 748 -27.90 -0.82 26.68
CA GLU A 748 -27.64 -0.46 28.08
C GLU A 748 -28.93 -0.18 28.85
N ALA A 749 -29.82 0.62 28.28
CA ALA A 749 -31.11 0.92 28.89
C ALA A 749 -31.95 -0.35 29.09
N LEU A 750 -32.03 -1.21 28.07
CA LEU A 750 -32.77 -2.48 28.14
C LEU A 750 -32.13 -3.49 29.09
N SER A 751 -30.80 -3.48 29.24
CA SER A 751 -30.06 -4.37 30.16
C SER A 751 -30.42 -4.16 31.62
N ARG A 752 -30.87 -2.95 32.00
CA ARG A 752 -31.26 -2.60 33.36
C ARG A 752 -32.60 -3.21 33.78
N HIS A 753 -33.42 -3.63 32.80
CA HIS A 753 -34.77 -4.15 33.05
C HIS A 753 -34.86 -5.63 32.64
N PRO A 754 -35.03 -6.57 33.59
CA PRO A 754 -35.04 -8.00 33.30
C PRO A 754 -36.09 -8.44 32.27
N ARG A 755 -37.26 -7.79 32.26
CA ARG A 755 -38.40 -8.09 31.38
C ARG A 755 -38.15 -7.79 29.89
N HIS A 756 -37.19 -6.90 29.60
CA HIS A 756 -36.93 -6.42 28.24
C HIS A 756 -35.87 -7.21 27.49
N HIS A 757 -35.55 -8.42 27.94
CA HIS A 757 -34.52 -9.26 27.32
C HIS A 757 -34.81 -9.59 25.85
N ALA A 758 -36.06 -9.90 25.53
CA ALA A 758 -36.45 -10.28 24.17
C ALA A 758 -36.18 -9.13 23.17
N ILE A 759 -36.60 -7.92 23.52
CA ILE A 759 -36.37 -6.74 22.68
C ILE A 759 -34.89 -6.32 22.67
N GLN A 760 -34.15 -6.53 23.77
CA GLN A 760 -32.69 -6.33 23.81
C GLN A 760 -31.98 -7.23 22.79
N ARG A 761 -32.36 -8.52 22.71
CA ARG A 761 -31.83 -9.45 21.70
C ARG A 761 -32.18 -9.01 20.28
N GLN A 762 -33.38 -8.47 20.06
CA GLN A 762 -33.78 -7.95 18.75
C GLN A 762 -32.94 -6.73 18.35
N VAL A 763 -32.71 -5.78 19.25
CA VAL A 763 -31.84 -4.61 19.00
C VAL A 763 -30.41 -5.06 18.69
N PHE A 764 -29.88 -6.04 19.43
CA PHE A 764 -28.56 -6.60 19.20
C PHE A 764 -28.45 -7.35 17.87
N ALA A 765 -29.46 -8.14 17.48
CA ALA A 765 -29.52 -8.80 16.19
C ALA A 765 -29.59 -7.78 15.04
N HIS A 766 -30.46 -6.78 15.15
CA HIS A 766 -30.60 -5.68 14.19
C HIS A 766 -29.27 -4.92 13.98
N MET A 767 -28.48 -4.74 15.04
CA MET A 767 -27.13 -4.16 14.94
C MET A 767 -26.23 -4.95 13.98
N ARG A 768 -26.18 -6.27 14.16
CA ARG A 768 -25.34 -7.17 13.36
C ARG A 768 -25.86 -7.32 11.94
N GLU A 769 -27.18 -7.40 11.75
CA GLU A 769 -27.84 -7.46 10.43
C GLU A 769 -27.54 -6.22 9.58
N ASN A 770 -27.43 -5.04 10.20
CA ASN A 770 -27.03 -3.80 9.53
C ASN A 770 -25.50 -3.66 9.37
N GLY A 771 -24.73 -4.73 9.58
CA GLY A 771 -23.28 -4.75 9.43
C GLY A 771 -22.54 -3.87 10.45
N LYS A 772 -23.17 -3.51 11.56
CA LYS A 772 -22.51 -2.77 12.66
C LYS A 772 -21.94 -3.78 13.64
N LEU A 773 -20.61 -3.87 13.72
CA LEU A 773 -19.94 -4.76 14.66
C LEU A 773 -20.10 -4.24 16.10
N PRO A 774 -20.64 -5.04 17.04
CA PRO A 774 -20.72 -4.66 18.45
C PRO A 774 -19.34 -4.45 19.06
N THR A 775 -19.20 -3.46 19.95
CA THR A 775 -17.95 -3.25 20.69
C THR A 775 -17.73 -4.36 21.72
N MET A 776 -16.48 -4.54 22.15
CA MET A 776 -16.12 -5.49 23.20
C MET A 776 -16.93 -5.28 24.48
N ASP A 777 -17.12 -4.02 24.90
CA ASP A 777 -17.91 -3.65 26.09
C ASP A 777 -19.39 -4.02 25.92
N LEU A 778 -19.93 -3.87 24.71
CA LEU A 778 -21.32 -4.23 24.42
C LEU A 778 -21.53 -5.75 24.45
N TYR A 779 -20.55 -6.52 23.97
CA TYR A 779 -20.54 -7.99 24.14
C TYR A 779 -20.49 -8.38 25.62
N GLN A 780 -19.60 -7.77 26.40
CA GLN A 780 -19.51 -8.01 27.85
C GLN A 780 -20.83 -7.66 28.56
N LEU A 781 -21.47 -6.55 28.19
CA LEU A 781 -22.77 -6.16 28.71
C LEU A 781 -23.85 -7.18 28.38
N MET A 782 -23.91 -7.68 27.15
CA MET A 782 -24.86 -8.71 26.73
C MET A 782 -24.64 -10.03 27.49
N ILE A 783 -23.40 -10.47 27.65
CA ILE A 783 -23.03 -11.66 28.42
C ILE A 783 -23.47 -11.50 29.88
N ARG A 784 -23.08 -10.38 30.51
CA ARG A 784 -23.47 -10.01 31.87
C ARG A 784 -24.99 -10.01 32.04
N SER A 785 -25.71 -9.39 31.11
CA SER A 785 -27.17 -9.27 31.13
C SER A 785 -27.88 -10.63 30.97
N ASN A 786 -27.31 -11.56 30.20
CA ASN A 786 -27.79 -12.94 30.09
C ASN A 786 -27.54 -13.74 31.39
N LEU A 787 -26.36 -13.58 32.00
CA LEU A 787 -25.99 -14.23 33.26
C LEU A 787 -26.89 -13.82 34.42
N TYR A 788 -27.15 -12.52 34.60
CA TYR A 788 -28.05 -12.02 35.65
C TYR A 788 -29.47 -12.58 35.55
N ARG A 789 -29.89 -12.97 34.34
CA ARG A 789 -31.21 -13.57 34.09
C ARG A 789 -31.19 -15.10 34.17
N GLY A 790 -30.06 -15.70 34.56
CA GLY A 790 -29.88 -17.16 34.62
C GLY A 790 -29.84 -17.85 33.24
N ARG A 791 -29.65 -17.09 32.15
CA ARG A 791 -29.62 -17.61 30.78
C ARG A 791 -28.19 -17.93 30.35
N PHE A 792 -27.61 -18.97 30.96
CA PHE A 792 -26.21 -19.34 30.74
C PHE A 792 -25.92 -19.72 29.28
N GLN A 793 -26.85 -20.41 28.60
CA GLN A 793 -26.66 -20.79 27.20
C GLN A 793 -26.60 -19.56 26.29
N ASP A 794 -27.55 -18.61 26.42
CA ASP A 794 -27.54 -17.36 25.66
C ASP A 794 -26.24 -16.57 25.90
N ALA A 795 -25.67 -16.63 27.11
CA ALA A 795 -24.38 -16.01 27.40
C ALA A 795 -23.21 -16.68 26.64
N LYS A 796 -23.20 -18.02 26.58
CA LYS A 796 -22.22 -18.79 25.77
C LYS A 796 -22.36 -18.49 24.29
N ASP A 797 -23.59 -18.45 23.78
CA ASP A 797 -23.87 -18.13 22.38
C ASP A 797 -23.35 -16.73 22.03
N THR A 798 -23.58 -15.73 22.89
CA THR A 798 -23.01 -14.39 22.71
C THR A 798 -21.48 -14.38 22.71
N MET A 799 -20.81 -15.22 23.52
CA MET A 799 -19.35 -15.38 23.47
C MET A 799 -18.87 -16.01 22.16
N ALA A 800 -19.61 -16.99 21.63
CA ALA A 800 -19.31 -17.58 20.33
C ALA A 800 -19.48 -16.56 19.18
N LEU A 801 -20.52 -15.71 19.24
CA LEU A 801 -20.72 -14.61 18.31
C LEU A 801 -19.56 -13.60 18.38
N LEU A 802 -19.07 -13.28 19.57
CA LEU A 802 -17.89 -12.44 19.75
C LEU A 802 -16.66 -13.04 19.06
N CYS A 803 -16.41 -14.35 19.24
CA CYS A 803 -15.31 -15.03 18.56
C CYS A 803 -15.47 -15.00 17.04
N GLN A 804 -16.68 -15.20 16.53
CA GLN A 804 -16.99 -15.15 15.11
C GLN A 804 -16.72 -13.76 14.53
N ASP A 805 -17.24 -12.70 15.15
CA ASP A 805 -17.17 -11.33 14.65
C ASP A 805 -15.75 -10.75 14.71
N TYR A 806 -14.94 -11.16 15.69
CA TYR A 806 -13.54 -10.74 15.83
C TYR A 806 -12.52 -11.76 15.31
N HIS A 807 -12.98 -12.84 14.68
CA HIS A 807 -12.14 -13.94 14.18
C HIS A 807 -11.17 -14.51 15.25
N LEU A 808 -11.65 -14.62 16.48
CA LEU A 808 -10.90 -15.18 17.60
C LEU A 808 -11.16 -16.68 17.72
N ALA A 809 -10.11 -17.47 17.93
CA ALA A 809 -10.26 -18.91 18.20
C ALA A 809 -10.99 -19.15 19.53
N THR A 810 -10.69 -18.35 20.55
CA THR A 810 -11.29 -18.41 21.88
C THR A 810 -11.60 -17.00 22.40
N PRO A 811 -12.59 -16.83 23.30
CA PRO A 811 -12.89 -15.54 23.89
C PRO A 811 -11.71 -15.04 24.75
N PRO A 812 -11.46 -13.71 24.82
CA PRO A 812 -10.39 -13.17 25.64
C PRO A 812 -10.50 -13.60 27.12
N PRO A 813 -9.38 -13.92 27.81
CA PRO A 813 -9.39 -14.38 29.21
C PRO A 813 -10.15 -13.47 30.17
N ALA A 814 -10.14 -12.15 29.93
CA ALA A 814 -10.89 -11.16 30.71
C ALA A 814 -12.41 -11.41 30.69
N ILE A 815 -12.97 -11.86 29.55
CA ILE A 815 -14.40 -12.17 29.44
C ILE A 815 -14.74 -13.42 30.25
N HIS A 816 -13.89 -14.46 30.19
CA HIS A 816 -14.04 -15.65 31.03
C HIS A 816 -13.95 -15.31 32.53
N ALA A 817 -13.06 -14.40 32.90
CA ALA A 817 -12.94 -13.90 34.26
C ALA A 817 -14.24 -13.22 34.72
N HIS A 818 -14.78 -12.29 33.92
CA HIS A 818 -16.07 -11.65 34.24
C HIS A 818 -17.21 -12.68 34.33
N TYR A 819 -17.26 -13.65 33.42
CA TYR A 819 -18.26 -14.73 33.43
C TYR A 819 -18.20 -15.54 34.74
N LEU A 820 -16.99 -15.94 35.17
CA LEU A 820 -16.79 -16.68 36.42
C LEU A 820 -17.13 -15.84 37.66
N SER A 821 -16.71 -14.55 37.70
CA SER A 821 -17.07 -13.63 38.78
C SER A 821 -18.58 -13.59 38.98
N TYR A 822 -19.33 -13.50 37.88
CA TYR A 822 -20.79 -13.45 37.91
C TYR A 822 -21.43 -14.76 38.38
N LEU A 823 -20.92 -15.91 37.94
CA LEU A 823 -21.43 -17.19 38.43
C LEU A 823 -21.22 -17.37 39.93
N ILE A 824 -20.10 -16.88 40.46
CA ILE A 824 -19.81 -16.89 41.89
C ILE A 824 -20.76 -15.94 42.63
N GLU A 825 -20.94 -14.70 42.15
CA GLU A 825 -21.88 -13.72 42.74
C GLU A 825 -23.33 -14.24 42.81
N LEU A 826 -23.75 -15.04 41.83
CA LEU A 826 -25.08 -15.66 41.78
C LEU A 826 -25.18 -16.98 42.58
N ASN A 827 -24.14 -17.35 43.34
CA ASN A 827 -24.04 -18.61 44.07
C ASN A 827 -24.27 -19.85 43.20
N LYS A 828 -23.78 -19.83 41.94
CA LYS A 828 -23.87 -20.93 40.98
C LYS A 828 -22.53 -21.65 40.84
N SER A 829 -21.95 -22.07 41.97
CA SER A 829 -20.61 -22.69 42.05
C SER A 829 -20.45 -23.93 41.17
N ALA A 830 -21.49 -24.76 41.03
CA ALA A 830 -21.48 -25.92 40.14
C ALA A 830 -21.26 -25.55 38.66
N TYR A 831 -21.92 -24.49 38.19
CA TYR A 831 -21.73 -23.98 36.83
C TYR A 831 -20.35 -23.35 36.66
N ALA A 832 -19.84 -22.66 37.68
CA ALA A 832 -18.49 -22.09 37.65
C ALA A 832 -17.44 -23.19 37.53
N LYS A 833 -17.53 -24.27 38.33
CA LYS A 833 -16.63 -25.42 38.26
C LYS A 833 -16.65 -26.09 36.88
N ASN A 834 -17.84 -26.36 36.34
CA ASN A 834 -17.99 -26.91 34.98
C ASN A 834 -17.39 -25.98 33.90
N TRP A 835 -17.54 -24.66 34.05
CA TRP A 835 -16.96 -23.69 33.12
C TRP A 835 -15.43 -23.68 33.19
N VAL A 836 -14.84 -23.79 34.38
CA VAL A 836 -13.38 -23.93 34.56
C VAL A 836 -12.89 -25.22 33.91
N GLU A 837 -13.62 -26.33 34.03
CA GLU A 837 -13.29 -27.58 33.32
C GLU A 837 -13.35 -27.41 31.80
N GLN A 838 -14.37 -26.73 31.26
CA GLN A 838 -14.44 -26.41 29.83
C GLN A 838 -13.25 -25.54 29.38
N MET A 839 -12.84 -24.57 30.19
CA MET A 839 -11.65 -23.76 29.90
C MET A 839 -10.36 -24.59 29.88
N ARG A 840 -10.23 -25.58 30.78
CA ARG A 840 -9.10 -26.54 30.77
C ARG A 840 -9.10 -27.42 29.53
N LEU A 841 -10.29 -27.93 29.14
CA LEU A 841 -10.45 -28.76 27.95
C LEU A 841 -10.10 -28.02 26.65
N ASN A 842 -10.34 -26.70 26.62
CA ASN A 842 -9.99 -25.85 25.48
C ASN A 842 -8.53 -25.32 25.56
N GLU A 843 -7.69 -25.90 26.43
CA GLU A 843 -6.27 -25.54 26.60
C GLU A 843 -6.02 -24.05 26.89
N MET A 844 -6.98 -23.37 27.52
CA MET A 844 -6.84 -21.94 27.79
C MET A 844 -5.89 -21.68 28.98
N ASP A 845 -5.04 -20.67 28.87
CA ASP A 845 -4.10 -20.31 29.94
C ASP A 845 -4.82 -19.76 31.17
N LEU A 846 -5.01 -20.62 32.17
CA LEU A 846 -5.63 -20.27 33.45
C LEU A 846 -4.76 -19.37 34.33
N LYS A 847 -3.48 -19.17 33.98
CA LYS A 847 -2.55 -18.33 34.78
C LYS A 847 -2.73 -16.83 34.53
N HIS A 848 -3.60 -16.45 33.60
CA HIS A 848 -3.88 -15.05 33.29
C HIS A 848 -4.37 -14.30 34.56
N PRO A 849 -3.80 -13.13 34.93
CA PRO A 849 -3.99 -12.55 36.27
C PRO A 849 -5.46 -12.36 36.74
N PRO A 850 -6.39 -11.84 35.90
CA PRO A 850 -7.80 -11.79 36.28
C PRO A 850 -8.46 -13.14 36.54
N LEU A 851 -8.05 -14.22 35.85
CA LEU A 851 -8.58 -15.57 36.06
C LEU A 851 -8.03 -16.16 37.36
N THR A 852 -6.72 -16.08 37.58
CA THR A 852 -6.08 -16.58 38.80
C THR A 852 -6.72 -16.00 40.06
N ARG A 853 -7.02 -14.69 40.07
CA ARG A 853 -7.68 -14.00 41.20
C ARG A 853 -9.12 -14.48 41.47
N ILE A 854 -9.81 -15.00 40.46
CA ILE A 854 -11.19 -15.47 40.59
C ILE A 854 -11.23 -16.96 40.92
N LEU A 855 -10.32 -17.75 40.34
CA LEU A 855 -10.17 -19.17 40.66
C LEU A 855 -9.83 -19.36 42.14
N SER A 856 -8.99 -18.50 42.72
CA SER A 856 -8.67 -18.54 44.16
C SER A 856 -9.86 -18.18 45.07
N LYS A 857 -10.98 -17.68 44.54
CA LYS A 857 -12.23 -17.46 45.28
C LYS A 857 -13.23 -18.62 45.11
N LEU A 858 -13.00 -19.48 44.11
CA LEU A 858 -13.86 -20.62 43.80
C LEU A 858 -13.41 -21.87 44.56
N ASP A 859 -12.10 -21.99 44.80
CA ASP A 859 -11.48 -22.90 45.76
C ASP A 859 -11.81 -22.46 47.20
#